data_AF-A0A959KBJ3-F1
#
_entry.id   AF-A0A959KBJ3-F1
#
_cell.length_a   1.000
_cell.length_b   1.000
_cell.length_c   1.000
_cell.angle_alpha   90.00
_cell.angle_beta   90.00
_cell.angle_gamma   90.00
#
_symmetry.space_group_name_H-M   'P 1'
#
loop_
_entity.id
_entity.type
_entity.pdbx_description
1 polymer ?
#
loop_
_entity_poly.entity_id
_entity_poly.type
_entity_poly.pdbx_seq_one_letter_code
_entity_poly.pdbx_strand_id
1 'polypeptide(L)'
;MRPNFTRLLHPASVLFLLASQLLIAQTNRSYDGWLNHPDQFWGATFTQVVYQSPTDYGDGFSTPSGADRPNPRYISNQIFAQNGIIGDPQGRSAFVWGWGQFIDHDITLSPDHETEAFVVTIPTGDPYFDPLGTGTATIPMLRSQYDHNTGTNPTNPRRHINATTAFIDGSGVYGPDETRAKWLRTGSSGKLKMSSGGMLPYNTVDGEKDSPIDPAAPMMAMPFSYVKKYYVAGDVRANENPFLTSIHTLFVREHNRLCDKLAKDHPDWNDEKIYQKARKLVGGMIEAIVYEEWLPSMGISYPAYPGYQSSVNPGMMNEFVTAAFRYGHTTINGVLNRLDDFGHAIPDGPIALRNAFFNPDAIAAAMGIEPYLEGGVSVAQQHMDSKVIDDLRNFLFGPPGAGGMDLASLNINRGRDRGLLPYNRMRTYFGLPELTSFAQITSNSLVQAALAETYDNDINLIDPWVGMLAEDHMPGAMFGPTAMAIVQEQFLNLQVGDRFYYENDSNLTADEKAEIKGTRLADVIRRNTTLGFFPDEAFKTHIFEESLIRTIDGTQNNPYNPSWGATNTEVSVASGLHFTDGIQLPSGEDRPNPRLISNEIFAQEGHINDKLELSAYAWGFGQFIDHDITLSPDQEAERMDIAIPAYDAYFDPQGTGTQTMPMLRSAFLAGTGTSKANPRMYFNGITAFIDGSAVYGSDAKRAAWLRTFSEGKLKMSAGEMLPYNTITGEAGDAIDPEAPAMAMPFPNVDHYYIAGDVRANENGFLTSIHTLFVREHNRQCDQLKIQHPDWTDEQLYQHARKIVGGLIESIVYEEWLPTLGIDLPAYQGFQADVNPAIMNVFSTAAYRYGHSTIGPEFVMMDNSGNYMEPSGLQLRSMFFNPGIMGDMGDVAPLLAGMTTVHAQDFDCHVIDDLRNFLFGPPGAGGLDLVSLNLNRGRDRGLADFNTIRQEFGLSKLSSFSQLSSDPVLNQHFAFVYQDINKIDPWAGMLAEDHMPGALFGPTAMNIIKRQFTDIRDGDRFYFEVDPVLSTREKADIKATRMADIIRRNTSITFISDHVFKVEEASTSVATTRTSLDVRIYPNPASDELHINLPGETPIHDGAMLQIADQTGIVHALVPVGYHPDGRLQLDISRLPSQRVYVLTLINDQDVGSALFLKQ
;
A
#
# COMPACT_ATOMS: atom_id res chain seq x y z
N MET A 1 -45.04 69.17 -51.32
CA MET A 1 -45.63 69.73 -50.07
C MET A 1 -45.91 68.57 -49.12
N ARG A 2 -45.39 68.61 -47.89
CA ARG A 2 -45.77 67.68 -46.80
C ARG A 2 -47.16 68.07 -46.23
N PRO A 3 -47.79 67.21 -45.41
CA PRO A 3 -47.61 67.40 -43.96
C PRO A 3 -47.46 66.12 -43.10
N ASN A 4 -46.49 66.23 -42.18
CA ASN A 4 -46.33 65.80 -40.78
C ASN A 4 -46.58 64.36 -40.25
N PHE A 5 -45.52 63.95 -39.52
CA PHE A 5 -45.31 62.79 -38.66
C PHE A 5 -45.97 62.92 -37.28
N THR A 6 -46.41 61.79 -36.73
CA THR A 6 -46.40 61.50 -35.29
C THR A 6 -45.79 60.11 -35.10
N ARG A 7 -44.65 60.04 -34.39
CA ARG A 7 -43.95 58.79 -34.04
C ARG A 7 -44.70 58.06 -32.93
N LEU A 8 -45.12 56.81 -33.18
CA LEU A 8 -45.36 55.81 -32.16
C LEU A 8 -44.06 55.00 -31.97
N LEU A 9 -43.63 54.85 -30.72
CA LEU A 9 -42.44 54.08 -30.33
C LEU A 9 -42.66 52.58 -30.60
N HIS A 10 -41.61 51.93 -31.12
CA HIS A 10 -41.56 50.51 -31.48
C HIS A 10 -41.46 49.63 -30.22
N PRO A 11 -42.16 48.49 -30.11
CA PRO A 11 -42.11 47.60 -28.93
C PRO A 11 -40.71 47.05 -28.59
N ALA A 12 -39.80 46.97 -29.56
CA ALA A 12 -38.40 46.56 -29.35
C ALA A 12 -37.60 47.57 -28.51
N SER A 13 -37.91 48.87 -28.60
CA SER A 13 -37.21 49.91 -27.84
C SER A 13 -37.64 49.94 -26.36
N VAL A 14 -38.85 49.49 -26.05
CA VAL A 14 -39.38 49.39 -24.68
C VAL A 14 -38.80 48.17 -23.96
N LEU A 15 -38.68 47.02 -24.65
CA LEU A 15 -37.98 45.84 -24.10
C LEU A 15 -36.49 46.10 -23.82
N PHE A 16 -35.80 46.83 -24.69
CA PHE A 16 -34.38 47.16 -24.49
C PHE A 16 -34.15 48.14 -23.33
N LEU A 17 -35.07 49.10 -23.11
CA LEU A 17 -35.07 50.01 -21.95
C LEU A 17 -35.41 49.29 -20.64
N LEU A 18 -36.32 48.31 -20.66
CA LEU A 18 -36.64 47.49 -19.49
C LEU A 18 -35.50 46.53 -19.11
N ALA A 19 -34.89 45.84 -20.09
CA ALA A 19 -33.76 44.96 -19.85
C ALA A 19 -32.52 45.72 -19.33
N SER A 20 -32.23 46.90 -19.87
CA SER A 20 -31.14 47.76 -19.37
C SER A 20 -31.41 48.33 -17.97
N GLN A 21 -32.66 48.66 -17.63
CA GLN A 21 -33.03 49.06 -16.26
C GLN A 21 -32.98 47.88 -15.27
N LEU A 22 -33.37 46.67 -15.69
CA LEU A 22 -33.27 45.44 -14.89
C LEU A 22 -31.82 45.02 -14.64
N LEU A 23 -30.95 45.14 -15.66
CA LEU A 23 -29.51 44.84 -15.55
C LEU A 23 -28.81 45.75 -14.52
N ILE A 24 -29.18 47.03 -14.47
CA ILE A 24 -28.66 48.01 -13.49
C ILE A 24 -29.20 47.76 -12.08
N ALA A 25 -30.41 47.20 -11.95
CA ALA A 25 -31.04 46.92 -10.65
C ALA A 25 -30.65 45.56 -10.04
N GLN A 26 -30.10 44.62 -10.82
CA GLN A 26 -29.72 43.29 -10.35
C GLN A 26 -28.40 43.32 -9.57
N THR A 27 -28.49 43.18 -8.25
CA THR A 27 -27.33 43.14 -7.33
C THR A 27 -26.87 41.72 -6.98
N ASN A 28 -27.76 40.73 -7.13
CA ASN A 28 -27.49 39.32 -6.88
C ASN A 28 -27.63 38.49 -8.16
N ARG A 29 -26.79 37.46 -8.30
CA ARG A 29 -26.89 36.46 -9.39
C ARG A 29 -28.26 35.78 -9.35
N SER A 30 -28.90 35.61 -10.49
CA SER A 30 -30.04 34.68 -10.56
C SER A 30 -29.54 33.23 -10.41
N TYR A 31 -30.42 32.31 -9.99
CA TYR A 31 -30.07 30.90 -9.86
C TYR A 31 -29.87 30.21 -11.20
N ASP A 32 -30.64 30.63 -12.20
CA ASP A 32 -30.67 30.04 -13.54
C ASP A 32 -29.68 30.70 -14.52
N GLY A 33 -28.86 31.64 -14.06
CA GLY A 33 -27.91 32.38 -14.88
C GLY A 33 -28.53 33.46 -15.77
N TRP A 34 -29.87 33.57 -15.84
CA TRP A 34 -30.55 34.57 -16.66
C TRP A 34 -30.19 36.00 -16.23
N LEU A 35 -29.81 36.84 -17.20
CA LEU A 35 -29.41 38.24 -17.00
C LEU A 35 -28.12 38.44 -16.16
N ASN A 36 -27.38 37.37 -15.85
CA ASN A 36 -26.07 37.52 -15.20
C ASN A 36 -25.03 38.17 -16.15
N HIS A 37 -25.26 38.10 -17.46
CA HIS A 37 -24.52 38.79 -18.52
C HIS A 37 -25.44 39.77 -19.29
N PRO A 38 -24.92 40.87 -19.90
CA PRO A 38 -25.71 41.79 -20.75
C PRO A 38 -26.43 41.10 -21.91
N ASP A 39 -25.85 40.04 -22.47
CA ASP A 39 -26.60 39.04 -23.22
C ASP A 39 -27.28 38.11 -22.22
N GLN A 40 -28.60 38.28 -22.07
CA GLN A 40 -29.39 37.67 -21.00
C GLN A 40 -29.37 36.14 -20.96
N PHE A 41 -28.91 35.47 -22.03
CA PHE A 41 -28.85 34.01 -22.12
C PHE A 41 -27.43 33.44 -22.01
N TRP A 42 -26.39 34.27 -22.09
CA TRP A 42 -25.02 33.76 -21.99
C TRP A 42 -24.74 33.22 -20.59
N GLY A 43 -24.45 31.92 -20.52
CA GLY A 43 -24.20 31.19 -19.27
C GLY A 43 -25.45 30.77 -18.50
N ALA A 44 -26.65 31.01 -19.03
CA ALA A 44 -27.91 30.60 -18.39
C ALA A 44 -28.20 29.09 -18.59
N THR A 45 -29.01 28.51 -17.69
CA THR A 45 -29.48 27.13 -17.80
C THR A 45 -30.31 26.90 -19.07
N PHE A 46 -30.30 25.67 -19.56
CA PHE A 46 -30.99 25.21 -20.77
C PHE A 46 -30.65 26.03 -22.03
N THR A 47 -29.47 26.66 -22.08
CA THR A 47 -28.96 27.36 -23.27
C THR A 47 -27.91 26.52 -24.00
N GLN A 48 -27.70 26.82 -25.29
CA GLN A 48 -26.77 26.05 -26.13
C GLN A 48 -25.32 26.22 -25.64
N VAL A 49 -24.56 25.12 -25.63
CA VAL A 49 -23.10 25.17 -25.45
C VAL A 49 -22.43 25.90 -26.62
N VAL A 50 -21.26 26.49 -26.37
CA VAL A 50 -20.45 27.18 -27.37
C VAL A 50 -19.70 26.14 -28.21
N TYR A 51 -19.58 26.35 -29.51
CA TYR A 51 -18.80 25.47 -30.40
C TYR A 51 -17.65 26.28 -31.00
N GLN A 52 -16.43 26.00 -30.57
CA GLN A 52 -15.24 26.63 -31.14
C GLN A 52 -14.85 26.00 -32.48
N SER A 53 -15.20 24.73 -32.67
CA SER A 53 -15.02 24.01 -33.92
C SER A 53 -16.35 23.60 -34.59
N PRO A 54 -16.35 23.38 -35.92
CA PRO A 54 -17.49 22.79 -36.62
C PRO A 54 -17.82 21.38 -36.10
N THR A 55 -19.08 20.97 -36.26
CA THR A 55 -19.52 19.61 -35.94
C THR A 55 -19.22 18.63 -37.07
N ASP A 56 -18.84 17.41 -36.74
CA ASP A 56 -18.42 16.34 -37.66
C ASP A 56 -19.45 15.20 -37.82
N TYR A 57 -20.75 15.53 -37.73
CA TYR A 57 -21.82 14.54 -37.88
C TYR A 57 -21.72 13.77 -39.21
N GLY A 58 -21.98 12.47 -39.20
CA GLY A 58 -21.81 11.60 -40.38
C GLY A 58 -22.72 11.97 -41.57
N ASP A 59 -23.87 12.59 -41.30
CA ASP A 59 -24.78 13.16 -42.32
C ASP A 59 -24.65 14.69 -42.45
N GLY A 60 -23.68 15.29 -41.75
CA GLY A 60 -23.45 16.72 -41.67
C GLY A 60 -24.34 17.47 -40.67
N PHE A 61 -25.26 16.81 -39.95
CA PHE A 61 -26.14 17.54 -39.01
C PHE A 61 -26.66 16.81 -37.77
N SER A 62 -26.71 15.47 -37.71
CA SER A 62 -27.28 14.78 -36.54
C SER A 62 -26.77 13.36 -36.31
N THR A 63 -26.42 12.61 -37.36
CA THR A 63 -25.90 11.24 -37.21
C THR A 63 -24.55 11.27 -36.48
N PRO A 64 -24.36 10.51 -35.38
CA PRO A 64 -23.11 10.48 -34.63
C PRO A 64 -21.87 10.32 -35.53
N SER A 65 -20.78 11.00 -35.18
CA SER A 65 -19.54 10.98 -35.97
C SER A 65 -18.75 9.68 -35.80
N GLY A 66 -17.71 9.49 -36.61
CA GLY A 66 -16.73 8.41 -36.40
C GLY A 66 -17.23 7.00 -36.72
N ALA A 67 -18.12 6.85 -37.71
CA ALA A 67 -18.55 5.53 -38.20
C ALA A 67 -17.42 4.73 -38.87
N ASP A 68 -16.37 5.43 -39.31
CA ASP A 68 -15.11 4.93 -39.86
C ASP A 68 -14.03 4.69 -38.78
N ARG A 69 -14.30 5.06 -37.52
CA ARG A 69 -13.37 4.88 -36.40
C ARG A 69 -13.59 3.54 -35.71
N PRO A 70 -12.57 2.99 -35.04
CA PRO A 70 -12.68 1.72 -34.32
C PRO A 70 -13.79 1.71 -33.27
N ASN A 71 -14.25 0.52 -32.90
CA ASN A 71 -15.26 0.32 -31.87
C ASN A 71 -14.79 0.91 -30.51
N PRO A 72 -15.60 1.69 -29.78
CA PRO A 72 -15.20 2.30 -28.51
C PRO A 72 -14.70 1.31 -27.44
N ARG A 73 -15.32 0.13 -27.32
CA ARG A 73 -14.88 -0.91 -26.38
C ARG A 73 -13.57 -1.56 -26.82
N TYR A 74 -13.37 -1.75 -28.12
CA TYR A 74 -12.07 -2.17 -28.64
C TYR A 74 -10.97 -1.16 -28.29
N ILE A 75 -11.23 0.15 -28.48
CA ILE A 75 -10.29 1.22 -28.08
C ILE A 75 -10.01 1.16 -26.56
N SER A 76 -11.06 1.00 -25.74
CA SER A 76 -10.95 0.84 -24.28
C SER A 76 -10.05 -0.33 -23.87
N ASN A 77 -10.19 -1.47 -24.55
CA ASN A 77 -9.39 -2.67 -24.28
C ASN A 77 -7.91 -2.51 -24.71
N GLN A 78 -7.65 -1.87 -25.84
CA GLN A 78 -6.28 -1.71 -26.36
C GLN A 78 -5.49 -0.61 -25.66
N ILE A 79 -6.14 0.51 -25.38
CA ILE A 79 -5.46 1.73 -24.91
C ILE A 79 -5.59 1.87 -23.40
N PHE A 80 -6.82 1.78 -22.88
CA PHE A 80 -7.15 2.18 -21.51
C PHE A 80 -7.02 1.08 -20.46
N ALA A 81 -6.60 -0.13 -20.86
CA ALA A 81 -6.29 -1.20 -19.93
C ALA A 81 -5.15 -0.82 -18.99
N GLN A 82 -5.47 -0.77 -17.70
CA GLN A 82 -4.53 -0.51 -16.62
C GLN A 82 -4.20 -1.80 -15.87
N ASN A 83 -2.92 -2.09 -15.75
CA ASN A 83 -2.39 -3.14 -14.89
C ASN A 83 -1.66 -2.46 -13.73
N GLY A 84 -2.10 -2.70 -12.50
CA GLY A 84 -1.52 -2.05 -11.32
C GLY A 84 -1.86 -0.57 -11.23
N ILE A 85 -1.14 0.15 -10.38
CA ILE A 85 -1.41 1.56 -10.07
C ILE A 85 -0.34 2.44 -10.69
N ILE A 86 -0.76 3.57 -11.25
CA ILE A 86 0.12 4.54 -11.88
C ILE A 86 -0.02 5.83 -11.08
N GLY A 87 0.85 6.03 -10.08
CA GLY A 87 0.76 7.18 -9.18
C GLY A 87 1.13 8.51 -9.85
N ASP A 88 0.52 9.62 -9.41
CA ASP A 88 0.90 10.96 -9.87
C ASP A 88 2.34 11.30 -9.41
N PRO A 89 3.28 11.57 -10.35
CA PRO A 89 4.69 11.80 -10.03
C PRO A 89 4.95 13.13 -9.30
N GLN A 90 3.97 14.04 -9.27
CA GLN A 90 4.04 15.31 -8.53
C GLN A 90 3.35 15.23 -7.17
N GLY A 91 2.79 14.06 -6.81
CA GLY A 91 2.14 13.84 -5.53
C GLY A 91 0.90 14.71 -5.32
N ARG A 92 0.13 14.98 -6.38
CA ARG A 92 -1.16 15.68 -6.27
C ARG A 92 -2.17 14.80 -5.56
N SER A 93 -2.93 15.35 -4.62
CA SER A 93 -3.88 14.58 -3.81
C SER A 93 -5.17 14.25 -4.58
N ALA A 94 -6.01 13.37 -4.01
CA ALA A 94 -7.34 13.08 -4.56
C ALA A 94 -8.27 14.31 -4.62
N PHE A 95 -7.97 15.39 -3.87
CA PHE A 95 -8.72 16.65 -4.00
C PHE A 95 -8.63 17.25 -5.41
N VAL A 96 -7.60 16.98 -6.21
CA VAL A 96 -7.52 17.53 -7.58
C VAL A 96 -8.66 17.02 -8.45
N TRP A 97 -8.95 15.71 -8.46
CA TRP A 97 -10.09 15.18 -9.22
C TRP A 97 -11.42 15.40 -8.48
N GLY A 98 -11.45 15.30 -7.14
CA GLY A 98 -12.68 15.50 -6.37
C GLY A 98 -13.22 16.93 -6.46
N TRP A 99 -12.33 17.91 -6.40
CA TRP A 99 -12.66 19.31 -6.65
C TRP A 99 -13.03 19.55 -8.11
N GLY A 100 -12.31 18.93 -9.06
CA GLY A 100 -12.67 19.00 -10.48
C GLY A 100 -14.09 18.49 -10.75
N GLN A 101 -14.51 17.40 -10.10
CA GLN A 101 -15.88 16.90 -10.16
C GLN A 101 -16.87 17.87 -9.53
N PHE A 102 -16.56 18.43 -8.35
CA PHE A 102 -17.42 19.45 -7.71
C PHE A 102 -17.62 20.69 -8.61
N ILE A 103 -16.57 21.15 -9.29
CA ILE A 103 -16.64 22.27 -10.24
C ILE A 103 -17.37 21.88 -11.53
N ASP A 104 -17.17 20.68 -12.07
CA ASP A 104 -17.98 20.17 -13.19
C ASP A 104 -19.47 20.22 -12.84
N HIS A 105 -19.81 19.86 -11.60
CA HIS A 105 -21.18 19.86 -11.11
C HIS A 105 -21.75 21.27 -10.91
N ASP A 106 -20.88 22.28 -10.81
CA ASP A 106 -21.27 23.68 -10.74
C ASP A 106 -21.60 24.25 -12.13
N ILE A 107 -20.74 23.95 -13.11
CA ILE A 107 -20.73 24.64 -14.42
C ILE A 107 -21.26 23.80 -15.59
N THR A 108 -21.40 22.48 -15.46
CA THR A 108 -21.87 21.60 -16.54
C THR A 108 -22.90 20.57 -16.07
N LEU A 109 -23.94 20.36 -16.88
CA LEU A 109 -24.87 19.24 -16.77
C LEU A 109 -25.40 18.96 -18.18
N SER A 110 -25.07 17.79 -18.72
CA SER A 110 -25.58 17.33 -20.02
C SER A 110 -26.57 16.18 -19.79
N PRO A 111 -27.88 16.44 -19.79
CA PRO A 111 -28.87 15.39 -19.61
C PRO A 111 -28.91 14.43 -20.79
N ASP A 112 -29.31 13.19 -20.52
CA ASP A 112 -29.60 12.21 -21.56
C ASP A 112 -30.96 12.49 -22.22
N HIS A 113 -31.10 12.16 -23.49
CA HIS A 113 -32.36 12.19 -24.21
C HIS A 113 -33.26 11.05 -23.73
N GLU A 114 -34.57 11.30 -23.60
CA GLU A 114 -35.50 10.37 -22.96
C GLU A 114 -35.61 9.00 -23.65
N THR A 115 -35.36 8.92 -24.97
CA THR A 115 -35.65 7.71 -25.77
C THR A 115 -34.65 7.38 -26.88
N GLU A 116 -33.65 8.23 -27.16
CA GLU A 116 -32.75 8.01 -28.30
C GLU A 116 -31.57 7.14 -27.87
N ALA A 117 -31.61 5.84 -28.16
CA ALA A 117 -30.52 4.93 -27.82
C ALA A 117 -29.30 5.11 -28.75
N PHE A 118 -28.10 5.07 -28.16
CA PHE A 118 -26.82 5.04 -28.86
C PHE A 118 -25.84 4.12 -28.12
N VAL A 119 -26.07 2.82 -28.27
CA VAL A 119 -25.35 1.78 -27.53
C VAL A 119 -23.92 1.61 -28.01
N VAL A 120 -23.04 1.13 -27.12
CA VAL A 120 -21.71 0.64 -27.50
C VAL A 120 -21.81 -0.87 -27.74
N THR A 121 -21.45 -1.32 -28.94
CA THR A 121 -21.38 -2.75 -29.26
C THR A 121 -20.16 -3.38 -28.62
N ILE A 122 -20.29 -4.59 -28.09
CA ILE A 122 -19.19 -5.32 -27.45
C ILE A 122 -18.54 -6.28 -28.46
N PRO A 123 -17.20 -6.26 -28.59
CA PRO A 123 -16.48 -7.25 -29.38
C PRO A 123 -16.79 -8.69 -28.92
N THR A 124 -17.00 -9.61 -29.87
CA THR A 124 -17.28 -11.01 -29.56
C THR A 124 -16.14 -11.62 -28.73
N GLY A 125 -16.49 -12.25 -27.61
CA GLY A 125 -15.52 -12.88 -26.72
C GLY A 125 -14.81 -11.91 -25.76
N ASP A 126 -15.33 -10.68 -25.58
CA ASP A 126 -14.85 -9.77 -24.55
C ASP A 126 -14.91 -10.46 -23.17
N PRO A 127 -13.79 -10.53 -22.42
CA PRO A 127 -13.70 -11.35 -21.21
C PRO A 127 -14.61 -10.87 -20.06
N TYR A 128 -15.09 -9.62 -20.11
CA TYR A 128 -15.94 -9.05 -19.08
C TYR A 128 -17.40 -9.01 -19.51
N PHE A 129 -17.67 -8.47 -20.71
CA PHE A 129 -19.04 -8.17 -21.14
C PHE A 129 -19.65 -9.22 -22.08
N ASP A 130 -18.84 -10.06 -22.74
CA ASP A 130 -19.32 -11.16 -23.59
C ASP A 130 -18.45 -12.44 -23.44
N PRO A 131 -18.25 -12.95 -22.21
CA PRO A 131 -17.30 -14.05 -21.96
C PRO A 131 -17.71 -15.37 -22.64
N LEU A 132 -18.97 -15.51 -23.04
CA LEU A 132 -19.50 -16.66 -23.77
C LEU A 132 -19.42 -16.50 -25.29
N GLY A 133 -18.91 -15.37 -25.79
CA GLY A 133 -18.76 -15.12 -27.23
C GLY A 133 -20.07 -15.09 -28.00
N THR A 134 -21.13 -14.53 -27.41
CA THR A 134 -22.45 -14.47 -28.04
C THR A 134 -22.49 -13.53 -29.24
N GLY A 135 -21.64 -12.49 -29.24
CA GLY A 135 -21.64 -11.43 -30.24
C GLY A 135 -22.86 -10.51 -30.21
N THR A 136 -23.66 -10.56 -29.13
CA THR A 136 -24.89 -9.77 -28.99
C THR A 136 -24.88 -8.77 -27.83
N ALA A 137 -23.83 -8.79 -27.00
CA ALA A 137 -23.73 -7.91 -25.84
C ALA A 137 -23.53 -6.44 -26.25
N THR A 138 -24.10 -5.53 -25.46
CA THR A 138 -24.00 -4.08 -25.64
C THR A 138 -23.92 -3.36 -24.30
N ILE A 139 -23.22 -2.24 -24.23
CA ILE A 139 -23.35 -1.28 -23.11
C ILE A 139 -24.44 -0.26 -23.49
N PRO A 140 -25.48 -0.10 -22.65
CA PRO A 140 -26.55 0.84 -22.92
C PRO A 140 -26.08 2.29 -22.74
N MET A 141 -26.50 3.17 -23.65
CA MET A 141 -26.30 4.61 -23.57
C MET A 141 -27.42 5.31 -24.35
N LEU A 142 -27.84 6.47 -23.86
CA LEU A 142 -28.75 7.37 -24.55
C LEU A 142 -27.94 8.53 -25.17
N ARG A 143 -28.45 9.07 -26.28
CA ARG A 143 -27.89 10.29 -26.89
C ARG A 143 -28.10 11.48 -25.96
N SER A 144 -27.26 12.48 -26.08
CA SER A 144 -27.39 13.72 -25.31
C SER A 144 -28.66 14.49 -25.67
N GLN A 145 -29.28 15.12 -24.67
CA GLN A 145 -30.35 16.09 -24.88
C GLN A 145 -29.85 17.28 -25.70
N TYR A 146 -30.67 17.73 -26.65
CA TYR A 146 -30.30 18.76 -27.62
C TYR A 146 -31.40 19.81 -27.75
N ASP A 147 -31.08 20.96 -28.34
CA ASP A 147 -32.07 21.96 -28.71
C ASP A 147 -32.91 21.45 -29.88
N HIS A 148 -34.20 21.20 -29.63
CA HIS A 148 -35.15 20.66 -30.61
C HIS A 148 -35.34 21.52 -31.88
N ASN A 149 -34.86 22.77 -31.91
CA ASN A 149 -34.88 23.63 -33.08
C ASN A 149 -33.65 23.41 -33.99
N THR A 150 -32.74 22.53 -33.61
CA THR A 150 -31.49 22.21 -34.31
C THR A 150 -31.47 20.76 -34.79
N GLY A 151 -30.43 20.37 -35.55
CA GLY A 151 -30.32 19.00 -36.08
C GLY A 151 -31.31 18.69 -37.19
N THR A 152 -31.68 19.70 -37.98
CA THR A 152 -32.69 19.57 -39.04
C THR A 152 -32.10 19.41 -40.44
N ASN A 153 -30.90 19.94 -40.68
CA ASN A 153 -30.16 19.85 -41.96
C ASN A 153 -28.71 20.37 -41.78
N PRO A 154 -27.79 20.20 -42.76
CA PRO A 154 -26.38 20.61 -42.64
C PRO A 154 -26.11 22.08 -42.33
N THR A 155 -27.06 23.00 -42.61
CA THR A 155 -26.91 24.42 -42.23
C THR A 155 -27.42 24.74 -40.83
N ASN A 156 -28.09 23.77 -40.18
CA ASN A 156 -28.60 23.83 -38.82
C ASN A 156 -28.30 22.50 -38.10
N PRO A 157 -27.02 22.18 -37.86
CA PRO A 157 -26.59 20.95 -37.20
C PRO A 157 -27.10 20.88 -35.75
N ARG A 158 -27.18 19.68 -35.19
CA ARG A 158 -27.64 19.41 -33.83
C ARG A 158 -26.74 20.16 -32.84
N ARG A 159 -27.36 20.91 -31.93
CA ARG A 159 -26.69 21.66 -30.87
C ARG A 159 -27.23 21.21 -29.53
N HIS A 160 -26.34 21.14 -28.56
CA HIS A 160 -26.63 20.64 -27.23
C HIS A 160 -26.77 21.77 -26.22
N ILE A 161 -27.50 21.49 -25.16
CA ILE A 161 -27.74 22.44 -24.08
C ILE A 161 -26.90 22.13 -22.84
N ASN A 162 -26.68 23.14 -22.01
CA ASN A 162 -26.23 22.96 -20.63
C ASN A 162 -27.43 23.09 -19.70
N ALA A 163 -27.75 22.09 -18.88
CA ALA A 163 -28.90 22.12 -17.97
C ALA A 163 -28.58 22.75 -16.60
N THR A 164 -27.34 23.20 -16.39
CA THR A 164 -26.93 24.06 -15.27
C THR A 164 -26.37 25.40 -15.80
N THR A 165 -26.04 26.33 -14.91
CA THR A 165 -25.40 27.60 -15.31
C THR A 165 -23.95 27.35 -15.72
N ALA A 166 -23.35 28.25 -16.51
CA ALA A 166 -21.92 28.16 -16.80
C ALA A 166 -21.05 28.84 -15.73
N PHE A 167 -21.63 29.54 -14.76
CA PHE A 167 -20.89 30.35 -13.79
C PHE A 167 -20.39 29.51 -12.62
N ILE A 168 -19.21 29.84 -12.10
CA ILE A 168 -18.70 29.28 -10.84
C ILE A 168 -19.39 30.04 -9.70
N ASP A 169 -20.61 29.64 -9.36
CA ASP A 169 -21.48 30.39 -8.44
C ASP A 169 -22.04 29.55 -7.28
N GLY A 170 -21.54 28.32 -7.12
CA GLY A 170 -21.99 27.39 -6.10
C GLY A 170 -23.39 26.81 -6.39
N SER A 171 -23.83 26.76 -7.64
CA SER A 171 -24.94 25.93 -8.11
C SER A 171 -24.91 24.50 -7.54
N GLY A 172 -23.74 23.90 -7.29
CA GLY A 172 -23.60 22.62 -6.59
C GLY A 172 -24.11 22.63 -5.14
N VAL A 173 -24.17 23.80 -4.51
CA VAL A 173 -24.65 24.03 -3.14
C VAL A 173 -26.09 24.57 -3.15
N TYR A 174 -26.41 25.49 -4.06
CA TYR A 174 -27.65 26.27 -4.05
C TYR A 174 -28.70 25.80 -5.05
N GLY A 175 -28.30 25.04 -6.07
CA GLY A 175 -29.13 24.61 -7.18
C GLY A 175 -29.20 25.64 -8.32
N PRO A 176 -29.42 25.19 -9.56
CA PRO A 176 -29.47 26.05 -10.74
C PRO A 176 -30.88 26.64 -11.00
N ASP A 177 -31.82 26.46 -10.07
CA ASP A 177 -33.20 26.94 -10.21
C ASP A 177 -33.81 27.35 -8.88
N GLU A 178 -34.80 28.24 -8.95
CA GLU A 178 -35.42 28.83 -7.76
C GLU A 178 -36.23 27.80 -6.93
N THR A 179 -36.78 26.76 -7.56
CA THR A 179 -37.57 25.73 -6.84
C THR A 179 -36.66 24.88 -5.97
N ARG A 180 -35.55 24.38 -6.53
CA ARG A 180 -34.54 23.66 -5.76
C ARG A 180 -33.93 24.54 -4.67
N ALA A 181 -33.54 25.77 -5.00
CA ALA A 181 -32.95 26.69 -4.02
C ALA A 181 -33.90 26.97 -2.85
N LYS A 182 -35.20 27.18 -3.11
CA LYS A 182 -36.21 27.35 -2.06
C LYS A 182 -36.38 26.10 -1.20
N TRP A 183 -36.37 24.91 -1.79
CA TRP A 183 -36.50 23.66 -1.03
C TRP A 183 -35.29 23.43 -0.12
N LEU A 184 -34.09 23.77 -0.56
CA LEU A 184 -32.86 23.60 0.24
C LEU A 184 -32.75 24.59 1.40
N ARG A 185 -33.54 25.67 1.43
CA ARG A 185 -33.50 26.69 2.49
C ARG A 185 -34.40 26.34 3.68
N THR A 186 -33.98 26.77 4.86
CA THR A 186 -34.84 26.74 6.06
C THR A 186 -35.90 27.85 6.03
N GLY A 187 -35.65 28.93 5.28
CA GLY A 187 -36.45 30.16 5.29
C GLY A 187 -36.29 30.98 6.56
N SER A 188 -35.27 30.69 7.37
CA SER A 188 -34.95 31.40 8.60
C SER A 188 -33.44 31.59 8.78
N SER A 189 -33.05 32.78 9.24
CA SER A 189 -31.65 33.18 9.49
C SER A 189 -30.69 33.02 8.30
N GLY A 190 -31.23 32.99 7.08
CA GLY A 190 -30.51 32.80 5.83
C GLY A 190 -29.96 31.40 5.61
N LYS A 191 -30.34 30.38 6.41
CA LYS A 191 -29.68 29.07 6.43
C LYS A 191 -30.22 28.08 5.37
N LEU A 192 -29.35 27.13 5.03
CA LEU A 192 -29.68 25.91 4.31
C LEU A 192 -30.04 24.78 5.29
N LYS A 193 -30.94 23.89 4.87
CA LYS A 193 -31.33 22.69 5.60
C LYS A 193 -30.13 21.76 5.77
N MET A 194 -30.05 21.09 6.90
CA MET A 194 -29.11 20.01 7.20
C MET A 194 -29.82 18.95 8.03
N SER A 195 -29.39 17.69 7.91
CA SER A 195 -29.84 16.62 8.80
C SER A 195 -28.96 16.51 10.05
N SER A 196 -29.30 15.58 10.94
CA SER A 196 -28.47 15.17 12.08
C SER A 196 -27.00 14.95 11.70
N GLY A 197 -26.08 15.37 12.58
CA GLY A 197 -24.63 15.32 12.32
C GLY A 197 -24.11 16.43 11.39
N GLY A 198 -24.95 17.42 11.03
CA GLY A 198 -24.56 18.49 10.12
C GLY A 198 -24.32 17.99 8.70
N MET A 199 -25.07 16.97 8.28
CA MET A 199 -25.03 16.40 6.93
C MET A 199 -26.04 17.11 6.02
N LEU A 200 -25.95 16.90 4.71
CA LEU A 200 -26.98 17.32 3.77
C LEU A 200 -28.37 16.78 4.19
N PRO A 201 -29.47 17.46 3.84
CA PRO A 201 -30.81 16.96 4.13
C PRO A 201 -31.12 15.72 3.30
N TYR A 202 -31.83 14.75 3.86
CA TYR A 202 -32.42 13.66 3.08
C TYR A 202 -33.63 14.16 2.25
N ASN A 203 -34.04 13.38 1.26
CA ASN A 203 -35.28 13.60 0.48
C ASN A 203 -36.57 13.35 1.28
N THR A 204 -36.59 13.70 2.56
CA THR A 204 -37.66 13.45 3.54
C THR A 204 -38.28 14.75 4.04
N VAL A 205 -39.46 14.66 4.64
CA VAL A 205 -40.29 15.83 5.01
C VAL A 205 -39.57 16.82 5.94
N ASP A 206 -38.76 16.31 6.87
CA ASP A 206 -37.95 17.12 7.79
C ASP A 206 -36.46 17.11 7.46
N GLY A 207 -36.05 16.41 6.40
CA GLY A 207 -34.64 16.23 6.01
C GLY A 207 -33.89 15.16 6.81
N GLU A 208 -34.53 14.45 7.75
CA GLU A 208 -33.91 13.37 8.52
C GLU A 208 -34.13 12.01 7.86
N LYS A 209 -33.14 11.12 7.98
CA LYS A 209 -33.17 9.80 7.32
C LYS A 209 -34.40 8.97 7.71
N ASP A 210 -34.86 9.03 8.96
CA ASP A 210 -35.92 8.14 9.43
C ASP A 210 -37.33 8.60 9.04
N SER A 211 -37.48 9.82 8.54
CA SER A 211 -38.77 10.40 8.20
C SER A 211 -39.34 9.93 6.87
N PRO A 212 -40.65 10.14 6.61
CA PRO A 212 -41.26 9.84 5.31
C PRO A 212 -40.63 10.66 4.18
N ILE A 213 -40.57 10.09 2.98
CA ILE A 213 -40.11 10.79 1.76
C ILE A 213 -41.01 11.99 1.50
N ASP A 214 -40.39 13.14 1.22
CA ASP A 214 -41.09 14.35 0.80
C ASP A 214 -41.38 14.25 -0.71
N PRO A 215 -42.66 14.23 -1.14
CA PRO A 215 -42.99 14.21 -2.56
C PRO A 215 -42.56 15.51 -3.29
N ALA A 216 -42.26 16.59 -2.56
CA ALA A 216 -41.74 17.83 -3.11
C ALA A 216 -40.21 17.90 -3.13
N ALA A 217 -39.50 16.86 -2.64
CA ALA A 217 -38.05 16.84 -2.67
C ALA A 217 -37.51 16.87 -4.12
N PRO A 218 -36.49 17.68 -4.41
CA PRO A 218 -35.81 17.65 -5.69
C PRO A 218 -35.28 16.26 -6.03
N MET A 219 -35.40 15.87 -7.30
CA MET A 219 -34.85 14.59 -7.78
C MET A 219 -33.32 14.61 -7.76
N MET A 220 -32.73 13.45 -7.46
CA MET A 220 -31.28 13.23 -7.51
C MET A 220 -31.01 12.09 -8.51
N ALA A 221 -29.86 12.14 -9.18
CA ALA A 221 -29.42 11.07 -10.06
C ALA A 221 -29.09 9.84 -9.23
N MET A 222 -29.95 8.81 -9.31
CA MET A 222 -29.81 7.56 -8.56
C MET A 222 -30.08 6.40 -9.52
N PRO A 223 -29.06 5.77 -10.11
CA PRO A 223 -29.26 4.66 -11.05
C PRO A 223 -29.82 3.41 -10.35
N PHE A 224 -29.65 3.32 -9.03
CA PHE A 224 -30.11 2.19 -8.22
C PHE A 224 -31.50 2.44 -7.64
N SER A 225 -32.52 1.84 -8.26
CA SER A 225 -33.91 1.99 -7.85
C SER A 225 -34.21 1.49 -6.43
N TYR A 226 -33.33 0.70 -5.81
CA TYR A 226 -33.50 0.19 -4.44
C TYR A 226 -33.09 1.19 -3.36
N VAL A 227 -32.26 2.21 -3.68
CA VAL A 227 -31.93 3.28 -2.74
C VAL A 227 -33.06 4.32 -2.79
N LYS A 228 -33.88 4.36 -1.74
CA LYS A 228 -35.08 5.24 -1.68
C LYS A 228 -34.85 6.55 -0.93
N LYS A 229 -33.88 6.56 -0.01
CA LYS A 229 -33.54 7.71 0.81
C LYS A 229 -32.08 8.07 0.56
N TYR A 230 -31.85 9.32 0.20
CA TYR A 230 -30.56 9.83 -0.23
C TYR A 230 -30.44 11.31 0.14
N TYR A 231 -29.22 11.83 0.12
CA TYR A 231 -28.96 13.24 0.38
C TYR A 231 -29.45 14.11 -0.77
N VAL A 232 -29.90 15.32 -0.48
CA VAL A 232 -30.33 16.30 -1.48
C VAL A 232 -29.41 17.52 -1.39
N ALA A 233 -28.89 17.94 -2.53
CA ALA A 233 -27.96 19.06 -2.67
C ALA A 233 -28.38 19.98 -3.84
N GLY A 234 -27.58 21.02 -4.10
CA GLY A 234 -27.77 21.89 -5.25
C GLY A 234 -27.66 21.14 -6.58
N ASP A 235 -26.62 20.33 -6.76
CA ASP A 235 -26.48 19.49 -7.96
C ASP A 235 -27.15 18.11 -7.80
N VAL A 236 -27.70 17.57 -8.89
CA VAL A 236 -28.40 16.27 -8.89
C VAL A 236 -27.49 15.06 -8.68
N ARG A 237 -26.18 15.18 -8.97
CA ARG A 237 -25.18 14.11 -8.91
C ARG A 237 -24.42 14.06 -7.58
N ALA A 238 -24.79 14.87 -6.59
CA ALA A 238 -24.05 14.96 -5.32
C ALA A 238 -23.88 13.65 -4.54
N ASN A 239 -24.70 12.62 -4.80
CA ASN A 239 -24.59 11.29 -4.17
C ASN A 239 -23.71 10.32 -4.96
N GLU A 240 -23.09 10.73 -6.07
CA GLU A 240 -22.36 9.82 -6.95
C GLU A 240 -21.29 9.03 -6.19
N ASN A 241 -20.50 9.68 -5.34
CA ASN A 241 -19.61 9.01 -4.41
C ASN A 241 -19.51 9.77 -3.06
N PRO A 242 -19.13 9.10 -1.96
CA PRO A 242 -19.05 9.70 -0.62
C PRO A 242 -18.09 10.89 -0.51
N PHE A 243 -16.95 10.85 -1.22
CA PHE A 243 -15.98 11.94 -1.18
C PHE A 243 -16.55 13.23 -1.79
N LEU A 244 -17.25 13.12 -2.92
CA LEU A 244 -17.98 14.23 -3.51
C LEU A 244 -19.10 14.76 -2.57
N THR A 245 -19.90 13.86 -1.98
CA THR A 245 -20.95 14.25 -1.02
C THR A 245 -20.36 15.01 0.18
N SER A 246 -19.15 14.64 0.64
CA SER A 246 -18.42 15.36 1.68
C SER A 246 -18.10 16.80 1.29
N ILE A 247 -17.66 17.06 0.05
CA ILE A 247 -17.40 18.42 -0.45
C ILE A 247 -18.70 19.24 -0.54
N HIS A 248 -19.80 18.67 -1.05
CA HIS A 248 -21.09 19.37 -1.03
C HIS A 248 -21.55 19.73 0.38
N THR A 249 -21.42 18.79 1.33
CA THR A 249 -21.77 19.00 2.73
C THR A 249 -20.92 20.12 3.34
N LEU A 250 -19.62 20.13 3.05
CA LEU A 250 -18.67 21.12 3.56
C LEU A 250 -19.09 22.56 3.22
N PHE A 251 -19.50 22.84 1.98
CA PHE A 251 -19.92 24.19 1.59
C PHE A 251 -21.30 24.59 2.10
N VAL A 252 -22.20 23.62 2.37
CA VAL A 252 -23.45 23.90 3.10
C VAL A 252 -23.15 24.31 4.55
N ARG A 253 -22.19 23.64 5.20
CA ARG A 253 -21.70 24.02 6.54
C ARG A 253 -21.09 25.43 6.52
N GLU A 254 -20.23 25.73 5.56
CA GLU A 254 -19.58 27.06 5.45
C GLU A 254 -20.60 28.18 5.23
N HIS A 255 -21.59 27.95 4.36
CA HIS A 255 -22.70 28.89 4.18
C HIS A 255 -23.43 29.15 5.49
N ASN A 256 -23.82 28.10 6.22
CA ASN A 256 -24.54 28.23 7.48
C ASN A 256 -23.71 28.94 8.57
N ARG A 257 -22.40 28.68 8.62
CA ARG A 257 -21.45 29.37 9.51
C ARG A 257 -21.37 30.86 9.19
N LEU A 258 -21.31 31.24 7.91
CA LEU A 258 -21.34 32.63 7.45
C LEU A 258 -22.67 33.31 7.77
N CYS A 259 -23.80 32.61 7.61
CA CYS A 259 -25.11 33.13 8.00
C CYS A 259 -25.18 33.46 9.49
N ASP A 260 -24.60 32.64 10.36
CA ASP A 260 -24.50 32.93 11.80
C ASP A 260 -23.63 34.16 12.10
N LYS A 261 -22.49 34.29 11.42
CA LYS A 261 -21.62 35.48 11.51
C LYS A 261 -22.37 36.74 11.06
N LEU A 262 -23.02 36.70 9.90
CA LEU A 262 -23.76 37.83 9.33
C LEU A 262 -24.98 38.22 10.17
N ALA A 263 -25.74 37.26 10.70
CA ALA A 263 -26.88 37.55 11.57
C ALA A 263 -26.43 38.23 12.88
N LYS A 264 -25.25 37.89 13.38
CA LYS A 264 -24.64 38.52 14.57
C LYS A 264 -24.12 39.92 14.26
N ASP A 265 -23.42 40.10 13.15
CA ASP A 265 -22.80 41.37 12.77
C ASP A 265 -23.82 42.37 12.23
N HIS A 266 -24.95 41.89 11.70
CA HIS A 266 -26.04 42.68 11.16
C HIS A 266 -27.42 42.23 11.69
N PRO A 267 -27.76 42.53 12.95
CA PRO A 267 -29.02 42.09 13.58
C PRO A 267 -30.30 42.64 12.92
N ASP A 268 -30.19 43.67 12.07
CA ASP A 268 -31.29 44.29 11.34
C ASP A 268 -31.56 43.63 9.97
N TRP A 269 -30.71 42.72 9.53
CA TRP A 269 -30.89 42.05 8.24
C TRP A 269 -31.94 40.93 8.32
N ASN A 270 -32.73 40.81 7.27
CA ASN A 270 -33.70 39.72 7.13
C ASN A 270 -33.05 38.45 6.53
N ASP A 271 -33.80 37.34 6.55
CA ASP A 271 -33.40 36.03 6.01
C ASP A 271 -32.79 36.14 4.60
N GLU A 272 -33.49 36.81 3.69
CA GLU A 272 -33.07 36.92 2.29
C GLU A 272 -31.75 37.68 2.13
N LYS A 273 -31.57 38.79 2.87
CA LYS A 273 -30.34 39.58 2.78
C LYS A 273 -29.14 38.82 3.33
N ILE A 274 -29.31 38.08 4.42
CA ILE A 274 -28.28 37.21 5.00
C ILE A 274 -27.92 36.10 4.01
N TYR A 275 -28.92 35.39 3.49
CA TYR A 275 -28.75 34.29 2.53
C TYR A 275 -27.99 34.74 1.28
N GLN A 276 -28.41 35.83 0.64
CA GLN A 276 -27.76 36.31 -0.59
C GLN A 276 -26.32 36.78 -0.35
N LYS A 277 -26.06 37.42 0.81
CA LYS A 277 -24.70 37.82 1.17
C LYS A 277 -23.80 36.60 1.43
N ALA A 278 -24.28 35.62 2.18
CA ALA A 278 -23.55 34.37 2.42
C ALA A 278 -23.29 33.59 1.12
N ARG A 279 -24.29 33.48 0.23
CA ARG A 279 -24.14 32.87 -1.11
C ARG A 279 -23.05 33.57 -1.92
N LYS A 280 -23.02 34.90 -1.92
CA LYS A 280 -22.01 35.68 -2.64
C LYS A 280 -20.59 35.47 -2.09
N LEU A 281 -20.44 35.39 -0.76
CA LEU A 281 -19.15 35.09 -0.12
C LEU A 281 -18.68 33.66 -0.44
N VAL A 282 -19.55 32.66 -0.34
CA VAL A 282 -19.22 31.27 -0.67
C VAL A 282 -18.86 31.10 -2.14
N GLY A 283 -19.65 31.67 -3.06
CA GLY A 283 -19.33 31.64 -4.49
C GLY A 283 -17.96 32.26 -4.78
N GLY A 284 -17.64 33.40 -4.17
CA GLY A 284 -16.32 34.00 -4.28
C GLY A 284 -15.19 33.12 -3.71
N MET A 285 -15.41 32.42 -2.58
CA MET A 285 -14.43 31.47 -2.04
C MET A 285 -14.19 30.31 -3.00
N ILE A 286 -15.23 29.76 -3.63
CA ILE A 286 -15.10 28.70 -4.64
C ILE A 286 -14.31 29.21 -5.85
N GLU A 287 -14.62 30.41 -6.36
CA GLU A 287 -13.85 31.05 -7.43
C GLU A 287 -12.38 31.22 -7.04
N ALA A 288 -12.09 31.75 -5.85
CA ALA A 288 -10.71 31.94 -5.37
C ALA A 288 -9.95 30.61 -5.28
N ILE A 289 -10.55 29.56 -4.70
CA ILE A 289 -9.93 28.22 -4.63
C ILE A 289 -9.64 27.68 -6.04
N VAL A 290 -10.54 27.88 -7.01
CA VAL A 290 -10.33 27.48 -8.41
C VAL A 290 -9.10 28.16 -9.02
N TYR A 291 -9.02 29.49 -8.94
CA TYR A 291 -7.97 30.24 -9.66
C TYR A 291 -6.65 30.36 -8.89
N GLU A 292 -6.68 30.32 -7.56
CA GLU A 292 -5.49 30.55 -6.72
C GLU A 292 -4.85 29.24 -6.22
N GLU A 293 -5.58 28.10 -6.19
CA GLU A 293 -5.05 26.82 -5.72
C GLU A 293 -5.19 25.68 -6.73
N TRP A 294 -6.41 25.39 -7.18
CA TRP A 294 -6.70 24.17 -7.94
C TRP A 294 -6.15 24.21 -9.38
N LEU A 295 -6.40 25.26 -10.16
CA LEU A 295 -5.82 25.41 -11.50
C LEU A 295 -4.27 25.46 -11.46
N PRO A 296 -3.63 26.24 -10.55
CA PRO A 296 -2.18 26.19 -10.37
C PRO A 296 -1.62 24.80 -10.05
N SER A 297 -2.32 24.00 -9.25
CA SER A 297 -1.89 22.62 -8.94
C SER A 297 -1.75 21.73 -10.18
N MET A 298 -2.49 22.04 -11.25
CA MET A 298 -2.46 21.33 -12.53
C MET A 298 -1.51 21.96 -13.56
N GLY A 299 -0.77 23.00 -13.17
CA GLY A 299 0.14 23.76 -14.03
C GLY A 299 -0.55 24.85 -14.87
N ILE A 300 -1.78 25.24 -14.51
CA ILE A 300 -2.50 26.35 -15.17
C ILE A 300 -2.33 27.62 -14.34
N SER A 301 -1.72 28.64 -14.93
CA SER A 301 -1.54 29.95 -14.30
C SER A 301 -2.06 31.05 -15.22
N TYR A 302 -2.78 32.00 -14.63
CA TYR A 302 -3.24 33.21 -15.31
C TYR A 302 -2.46 34.44 -14.84
N PRO A 303 -2.32 35.47 -15.69
CA PRO A 303 -1.90 36.78 -15.22
C PRO A 303 -2.92 37.38 -14.26
N ALA A 304 -2.56 38.50 -13.61
CA ALA A 304 -3.48 39.25 -12.77
C ALA A 304 -4.81 39.54 -13.51
N TYR A 305 -5.92 39.44 -12.78
CA TYR A 305 -7.27 39.56 -13.33
C TYR A 305 -7.42 40.83 -14.20
N PRO A 306 -7.75 40.71 -15.49
CA PRO A 306 -7.81 41.86 -16.41
C PRO A 306 -9.08 42.70 -16.25
N GLY A 307 -10.00 42.32 -15.37
CA GLY A 307 -11.33 42.93 -15.25
C GLY A 307 -12.39 42.23 -16.10
N TYR A 308 -13.66 42.50 -15.78
CA TYR A 308 -14.81 41.95 -16.49
C TYR A 308 -14.90 42.47 -17.94
N GLN A 309 -15.17 41.55 -18.87
CA GLN A 309 -15.27 41.81 -20.31
C GLN A 309 -16.64 41.41 -20.84
N SER A 310 -17.52 42.39 -21.03
CA SER A 310 -18.91 42.17 -21.49
C SER A 310 -19.06 41.63 -22.92
N SER A 311 -17.96 41.48 -23.65
CA SER A 311 -17.93 40.89 -24.99
C SER A 311 -17.56 39.40 -24.99
N VAL A 312 -17.17 38.84 -23.83
CA VAL A 312 -16.75 37.45 -23.71
C VAL A 312 -17.94 36.60 -23.28
N ASN A 313 -18.16 35.48 -23.97
CA ASN A 313 -19.22 34.53 -23.64
C ASN A 313 -18.69 33.50 -22.63
N PRO A 314 -19.20 33.46 -21.39
CA PRO A 314 -18.80 32.46 -20.40
C PRO A 314 -19.41 31.07 -20.66
N GLY A 315 -20.26 30.90 -21.68
CA GLY A 315 -20.88 29.61 -22.01
C GLY A 315 -19.86 28.49 -22.20
N MET A 316 -20.25 27.28 -21.81
CA MET A 316 -19.36 26.11 -21.86
C MET A 316 -19.06 25.70 -23.31
N MET A 317 -17.79 25.45 -23.63
CA MET A 317 -17.37 24.92 -24.93
C MET A 317 -17.70 23.43 -25.07
N ASN A 318 -18.19 23.01 -26.25
CA ASN A 318 -18.55 21.62 -26.53
C ASN A 318 -17.33 20.69 -26.39
N GLU A 319 -16.16 21.15 -26.84
CA GLU A 319 -14.87 20.45 -26.75
C GLU A 319 -14.42 20.27 -25.29
N PHE A 320 -14.68 21.27 -24.45
CA PHE A 320 -14.38 21.24 -23.02
C PHE A 320 -15.25 20.21 -22.30
N VAL A 321 -16.58 20.36 -22.36
CA VAL A 321 -17.53 19.51 -21.59
C VAL A 321 -17.55 18.06 -22.05
N THR A 322 -17.24 17.82 -23.33
CA THR A 322 -17.37 16.48 -23.93
C THR A 322 -16.07 15.70 -23.87
N ALA A 323 -14.91 16.38 -23.89
CA ALA A 323 -13.61 15.72 -23.96
C ALA A 323 -12.58 16.27 -22.96
N ALA A 324 -12.16 17.53 -23.06
CA ALA A 324 -10.99 18.00 -22.29
C ALA A 324 -11.19 17.94 -20.76
N PHE A 325 -12.40 18.26 -20.27
CA PHE A 325 -12.70 18.26 -18.84
C PHE A 325 -13.06 16.87 -18.27
N ARG A 326 -12.99 15.82 -19.11
CA ARG A 326 -13.14 14.42 -18.69
C ARG A 326 -11.80 13.77 -18.28
N TYR A 327 -10.74 14.56 -18.14
CA TYR A 327 -9.42 14.07 -17.72
C TYR A 327 -9.48 13.36 -16.36
N GLY A 328 -10.35 13.84 -15.45
CA GLY A 328 -10.46 13.29 -14.09
C GLY A 328 -10.75 11.79 -14.05
N HIS A 329 -11.34 11.21 -15.10
CA HIS A 329 -11.64 9.79 -15.15
C HIS A 329 -10.41 8.87 -15.21
N THR A 330 -9.23 9.39 -15.55
CA THR A 330 -7.98 8.62 -15.55
C THR A 330 -7.19 8.84 -14.26
N THR A 331 -7.52 9.88 -13.48
CA THR A 331 -6.77 10.26 -12.27
C THR A 331 -7.38 9.68 -10.98
N ILE A 332 -8.50 8.94 -11.07
CA ILE A 332 -9.22 8.42 -9.89
C ILE A 332 -8.59 7.12 -9.39
N ASN A 333 -8.49 6.97 -8.07
CA ASN A 333 -8.08 5.73 -7.41
C ASN A 333 -9.24 4.72 -7.28
N GLY A 334 -8.94 3.42 -7.36
CA GLY A 334 -9.92 2.35 -7.15
C GLY A 334 -10.37 2.15 -5.70
N VAL A 335 -9.79 2.91 -4.76
CA VAL A 335 -10.07 2.83 -3.33
C VAL A 335 -10.16 4.25 -2.78
N LEU A 336 -11.16 4.49 -1.94
CA LEU A 336 -11.30 5.71 -1.15
C LEU A 336 -10.84 5.43 0.28
N ASN A 337 -9.81 6.15 0.72
CA ASN A 337 -9.32 6.07 2.09
C ASN A 337 -10.31 6.73 3.06
N ARG A 338 -10.45 6.15 4.25
CA ARG A 338 -11.23 6.69 5.36
C ARG A 338 -10.34 6.71 6.59
N LEU A 339 -9.81 7.88 6.91
CA LEU A 339 -8.79 8.03 7.95
C LEU A 339 -9.32 8.79 9.17
N ASP A 340 -8.76 8.54 10.34
CA ASP A 340 -8.93 9.41 11.50
C ASP A 340 -7.96 10.62 11.46
N ASP A 341 -8.05 11.48 12.46
CA ASP A 341 -7.23 12.69 12.62
C ASP A 341 -5.71 12.41 12.73
N PHE A 342 -5.32 11.15 12.91
CA PHE A 342 -3.92 10.71 13.01
C PHE A 342 -3.42 10.05 11.72
N GLY A 343 -4.29 9.90 10.72
CA GLY A 343 -3.97 9.27 9.44
C GLY A 343 -4.09 7.74 9.46
N HIS A 344 -4.70 7.16 10.49
CA HIS A 344 -4.98 5.72 10.52
C HIS A 344 -6.31 5.40 9.86
N ALA A 345 -6.41 4.25 9.20
CA ALA A 345 -7.70 3.75 8.75
C ALA A 345 -8.69 3.61 9.93
N ILE A 346 -9.90 4.16 9.77
CA ILE A 346 -10.99 3.95 10.74
C ILE A 346 -11.35 2.45 10.82
N PRO A 347 -12.08 1.98 11.84
CA PRO A 347 -12.40 0.55 12.01
C PRO A 347 -13.06 -0.12 10.79
N ASP A 348 -13.84 0.61 10.00
CA ASP A 348 -14.44 0.10 8.77
C ASP A 348 -13.46 -0.02 7.59
N GLY A 349 -12.21 0.45 7.74
CA GLY A 349 -11.15 0.43 6.72
C GLY A 349 -11.40 1.36 5.54
N PRO A 350 -10.59 1.34 4.47
CA PRO A 350 -10.94 2.01 3.22
C PRO A 350 -12.08 1.29 2.47
N ILE A 351 -12.65 1.94 1.45
CA ILE A 351 -13.75 1.39 0.64
C ILE A 351 -13.38 1.38 -0.84
N ALA A 352 -13.56 0.24 -1.52
CA ALA A 352 -13.40 0.15 -2.97
C ALA A 352 -14.39 1.08 -3.69
N LEU A 353 -13.94 1.80 -4.72
CA LEU A 353 -14.75 2.80 -5.41
C LEU A 353 -16.04 2.20 -5.99
N ARG A 354 -15.96 1.00 -6.57
CA ARG A 354 -17.13 0.24 -7.06
C ARG A 354 -18.23 0.01 -6.00
N ASN A 355 -17.86 -0.04 -4.72
CA ASN A 355 -18.79 -0.22 -3.59
C ASN A 355 -19.25 1.12 -2.99
N ALA A 356 -18.61 2.21 -3.35
CA ALA A 356 -18.89 3.55 -2.85
C ALA A 356 -19.97 4.27 -3.68
N PHE A 357 -20.13 3.93 -4.97
CA PHE A 357 -21.07 4.63 -5.86
C PHE A 357 -22.50 4.62 -5.33
N PHE A 358 -23.11 5.81 -5.24
CA PHE A 358 -24.51 6.02 -4.82
C PHE A 358 -24.87 5.34 -3.48
N ASN A 359 -23.92 5.28 -2.56
CA ASN A 359 -24.06 4.65 -1.25
C ASN A 359 -24.01 5.69 -0.12
N PRO A 360 -25.14 6.37 0.19
CA PRO A 360 -25.16 7.37 1.27
C PRO A 360 -24.88 6.78 2.66
N ASP A 361 -25.11 5.48 2.84
CA ASP A 361 -24.86 4.79 4.11
C ASP A 361 -23.36 4.65 4.42
N ALA A 362 -22.50 4.67 3.41
CA ALA A 362 -21.05 4.64 3.58
C ALA A 362 -20.51 5.87 4.34
N ILE A 363 -21.20 7.01 4.26
CA ILE A 363 -20.84 8.23 5.01
C ILE A 363 -21.22 8.08 6.48
N ALA A 364 -22.42 7.56 6.73
CA ALA A 364 -22.89 7.30 8.09
C ALA A 364 -22.03 6.24 8.80
N ALA A 365 -21.62 5.18 8.09
CA ALA A 365 -20.69 4.17 8.61
C ALA A 365 -19.34 4.80 9.00
N ALA A 366 -18.85 5.75 8.21
CA ALA A 366 -17.63 6.50 8.51
C ALA A 366 -17.80 7.59 9.59
N MET A 367 -18.97 7.69 10.24
CA MET A 367 -19.27 8.71 11.26
C MET A 367 -19.21 10.18 10.79
N GLY A 368 -19.23 10.45 9.48
CA GLY A 368 -19.22 11.81 8.95
C GLY A 368 -18.41 12.00 7.67
N ILE A 369 -18.10 13.26 7.37
CA ILE A 369 -17.36 13.64 6.16
C ILE A 369 -15.85 13.64 6.39
N GLU A 370 -15.44 13.81 7.65
CA GLU A 370 -14.08 14.01 8.12
C GLU A 370 -13.14 12.89 7.63
N PRO A 371 -13.49 11.58 7.72
CA PRO A 371 -12.58 10.55 7.25
C PRO A 371 -12.31 10.52 5.76
N TYR A 372 -13.27 10.98 4.95
CA TYR A 372 -13.08 11.09 3.51
C TYR A 372 -12.25 12.32 3.13
N LEU A 373 -12.32 13.40 3.92
CA LEU A 373 -11.48 14.58 3.71
C LEU A 373 -10.01 14.26 4.06
N GLU A 374 -9.77 13.59 5.19
CA GLU A 374 -8.41 13.13 5.55
C GLU A 374 -7.89 12.06 4.58
N GLY A 375 -8.74 11.10 4.23
CA GLY A 375 -8.42 10.10 3.21
C GLY A 375 -8.13 10.70 1.83
N GLY A 376 -8.80 11.79 1.47
CA GLY A 376 -8.62 12.48 0.20
C GLY A 376 -7.29 13.24 0.11
N VAL A 377 -6.81 13.81 1.21
CA VAL A 377 -5.50 14.49 1.24
C VAL A 377 -4.34 13.53 1.43
N SER A 378 -4.57 12.34 2.01
CA SER A 378 -3.53 11.35 2.30
C SER A 378 -3.03 10.54 1.11
N VAL A 379 -3.78 10.55 0.01
CA VAL A 379 -3.51 9.71 -1.15
C VAL A 379 -3.27 10.55 -2.39
N ALA A 380 -2.21 10.20 -3.13
CA ALA A 380 -1.98 10.76 -4.45
C ALA A 380 -3.05 10.25 -5.42
N GLN A 381 -3.52 11.12 -6.31
CA GLN A 381 -4.34 10.70 -7.45
C GLN A 381 -3.53 9.78 -8.40
N GLN A 382 -4.21 9.06 -9.30
CA GLN A 382 -3.53 8.39 -10.41
C GLN A 382 -2.95 9.43 -11.38
N HIS A 383 -1.91 9.03 -12.10
CA HIS A 383 -1.32 9.79 -13.18
C HIS A 383 -2.37 10.08 -14.27
N MET A 384 -2.34 11.30 -14.82
CA MET A 384 -3.13 11.61 -16.01
C MET A 384 -2.49 10.93 -17.21
N ASP A 385 -3.15 9.94 -17.81
CA ASP A 385 -2.64 9.25 -18.99
C ASP A 385 -3.76 8.52 -19.73
N SER A 386 -3.39 7.63 -20.64
CA SER A 386 -4.33 6.81 -21.39
C SER A 386 -4.69 5.51 -20.66
N LYS A 387 -4.82 5.51 -19.33
CA LYS A 387 -5.18 4.34 -18.50
C LYS A 387 -6.38 4.64 -17.60
N VAL A 388 -7.23 3.63 -17.39
CA VAL A 388 -8.43 3.73 -16.56
C VAL A 388 -8.57 2.48 -15.70
N ILE A 389 -8.72 2.68 -14.39
CA ILE A 389 -8.95 1.60 -13.44
C ILE A 389 -10.20 0.78 -13.76
N ASP A 390 -10.17 -0.51 -13.41
CA ASP A 390 -11.27 -1.43 -13.70
C ASP A 390 -12.59 -1.03 -13.02
N ASP A 391 -12.56 -0.35 -11.87
CA ASP A 391 -13.74 0.19 -11.19
C ASP A 391 -14.55 1.15 -12.08
N LEU A 392 -13.90 1.83 -13.03
CA LEU A 392 -14.53 2.73 -14.01
C LEU A 392 -14.62 2.11 -15.41
N ARG A 393 -13.68 1.24 -15.78
CA ARG A 393 -13.60 0.66 -17.13
C ARG A 393 -14.45 -0.60 -17.32
N ASN A 394 -14.62 -1.40 -16.28
CA ASN A 394 -15.32 -2.68 -16.34
C ASN A 394 -16.49 -2.77 -15.34
N PHE A 395 -16.42 -2.04 -14.22
CA PHE A 395 -17.38 -2.15 -13.12
C PHE A 395 -18.19 -0.87 -12.85
N LEU A 396 -18.24 0.08 -13.81
CA LEU A 396 -18.92 1.36 -13.58
C LEU A 396 -20.40 1.10 -13.25
N PHE A 397 -20.77 1.45 -12.01
CA PHE A 397 -22.10 1.27 -11.42
C PHE A 397 -22.60 -0.20 -11.33
N GLY A 398 -21.72 -1.19 -11.41
CA GLY A 398 -22.09 -2.58 -11.14
C GLY A 398 -21.20 -3.60 -11.84
N PRO A 399 -21.43 -4.91 -11.59
CA PRO A 399 -20.67 -5.98 -12.23
C PRO A 399 -20.97 -6.10 -13.74
N PRO A 400 -19.96 -6.45 -14.57
CA PRO A 400 -20.14 -6.76 -15.99
C PRO A 400 -21.27 -7.77 -16.23
N GLY A 401 -22.10 -7.54 -17.26
CA GLY A 401 -23.22 -8.42 -17.59
C GLY A 401 -24.42 -8.34 -16.63
N ALA A 402 -24.30 -7.60 -15.52
CA ALA A 402 -25.36 -7.39 -14.53
C ALA A 402 -25.51 -5.89 -14.16
N GLY A 403 -25.33 -5.02 -15.17
CA GLY A 403 -25.54 -3.56 -15.05
C GLY A 403 -24.27 -2.72 -15.08
N GLY A 404 -23.08 -3.34 -15.03
CA GLY A 404 -21.80 -2.65 -15.19
C GLY A 404 -21.60 -2.00 -16.57
N MET A 405 -20.85 -0.92 -16.60
CA MET A 405 -20.53 -0.15 -17.82
C MET A 405 -19.02 0.11 -17.95
N ASP A 406 -18.63 0.66 -19.10
CA ASP A 406 -17.25 1.09 -19.40
C ASP A 406 -17.20 2.60 -19.64
N LEU A 407 -16.62 3.34 -18.69
CA LEU A 407 -16.55 4.80 -18.76
C LEU A 407 -15.72 5.32 -19.93
N ALA A 408 -14.63 4.65 -20.30
CA ALA A 408 -13.79 5.06 -21.42
C ALA A 408 -14.55 4.92 -22.74
N SER A 409 -15.24 3.79 -22.92
CA SER A 409 -16.13 3.56 -24.06
C SER A 409 -17.24 4.61 -24.13
N LEU A 410 -17.87 4.94 -23.01
CA LEU A 410 -18.92 5.97 -22.94
C LEU A 410 -18.39 7.37 -23.27
N ASN A 411 -17.19 7.73 -22.83
CA ASN A 411 -16.57 9.03 -23.13
C ASN A 411 -16.30 9.19 -24.63
N ILE A 412 -15.73 8.16 -25.27
CA ILE A 412 -15.51 8.13 -26.73
C ILE A 412 -16.84 8.28 -27.46
N ASN A 413 -17.85 7.50 -27.07
CA ASN A 413 -19.15 7.51 -27.73
C ASN A 413 -19.89 8.85 -27.54
N ARG A 414 -19.78 9.49 -26.37
CA ARG A 414 -20.31 10.85 -26.15
C ARG A 414 -19.64 11.89 -27.05
N GLY A 415 -18.33 11.78 -27.29
CA GLY A 415 -17.63 12.61 -28.27
C GLY A 415 -18.21 12.49 -29.68
N ARG A 416 -18.50 11.25 -30.09
CA ARG A 416 -19.11 10.95 -31.40
C ARG A 416 -20.55 11.43 -31.50
N ASP A 417 -21.35 11.23 -30.45
CA ASP A 417 -22.74 11.71 -30.36
C ASP A 417 -22.84 13.24 -30.49
N ARG A 418 -21.87 13.97 -29.95
CA ARG A 418 -21.83 15.43 -29.98
C ARG A 418 -21.08 16.02 -31.17
N GLY A 419 -20.72 15.17 -32.13
CA GLY A 419 -20.13 15.56 -33.40
C GLY A 419 -18.75 16.21 -33.24
N LEU A 420 -17.92 15.76 -32.30
CA LEU A 420 -16.55 16.27 -32.20
C LEU A 420 -15.72 15.87 -33.44
N LEU A 421 -14.90 16.81 -33.92
CA LEU A 421 -13.87 16.56 -34.93
C LEU A 421 -12.88 15.48 -34.45
N PRO A 422 -12.16 14.81 -35.38
CA PRO A 422 -11.01 14.00 -34.97
C PRO A 422 -9.95 14.86 -34.26
N TYR A 423 -9.22 14.23 -33.33
CA TYR A 423 -8.20 14.86 -32.49
C TYR A 423 -7.26 15.78 -33.29
N ASN A 424 -6.69 15.26 -34.39
CA ASN A 424 -5.69 16.00 -35.15
C ASN A 424 -6.23 17.29 -35.78
N ARG A 425 -7.50 17.26 -36.22
CA ARG A 425 -8.20 18.42 -36.78
C ARG A 425 -8.60 19.42 -35.70
N MET A 426 -9.04 18.92 -34.54
CA MET A 426 -9.43 19.75 -33.40
C MET A 426 -8.28 20.67 -32.95
N ARG A 427 -7.04 20.15 -32.94
CA ARG A 427 -5.82 20.92 -32.60
C ARG A 427 -5.73 22.25 -33.35
N THR A 428 -6.06 22.27 -34.63
CA THR A 428 -5.93 23.47 -35.48
C THR A 428 -6.86 24.61 -35.06
N TYR A 429 -8.02 24.30 -34.49
CA TYR A 429 -8.97 25.31 -33.99
C TYR A 429 -8.50 25.98 -32.70
N PHE A 430 -7.62 25.32 -31.95
CA PHE A 430 -6.96 25.85 -30.77
C PHE A 430 -5.53 26.33 -31.06
N GLY A 431 -5.22 26.64 -32.33
CA GLY A 431 -3.95 27.24 -32.75
C GLY A 431 -2.74 26.29 -32.72
N LEU A 432 -2.96 24.98 -32.55
CA LEU A 432 -1.92 23.98 -32.52
C LEU A 432 -1.71 23.34 -33.91
N PRO A 433 -0.48 22.94 -34.27
CA PRO A 433 -0.22 22.30 -35.55
C PRO A 433 -0.80 20.89 -35.60
N GLU A 434 -1.24 20.47 -36.80
CA GLU A 434 -1.52 19.06 -37.09
C GLU A 434 -0.25 18.22 -36.91
N LEU A 435 -0.42 17.01 -36.40
CA LEU A 435 0.61 16.01 -36.22
C LEU A 435 0.62 15.05 -37.40
N THR A 436 1.81 14.52 -37.71
CA THR A 436 2.04 13.65 -38.89
C THR A 436 2.50 12.25 -38.52
N SER A 437 2.77 12.00 -37.23
CA SER A 437 3.17 10.68 -36.72
C SER A 437 2.81 10.52 -35.24
N PHE A 438 2.57 9.28 -34.81
CA PHE A 438 2.25 8.96 -33.40
C PHE A 438 3.38 9.36 -32.43
N ALA A 439 4.63 9.34 -32.87
CA ALA A 439 5.78 9.80 -32.07
C ALA A 439 5.76 11.31 -31.75
N GLN A 440 4.93 12.10 -32.43
CA GLN A 440 4.69 13.51 -32.10
C GLN A 440 3.55 13.71 -31.09
N ILE A 441 2.75 12.66 -30.82
CA ILE A 441 1.74 12.67 -29.75
C ILE A 441 2.44 12.38 -28.43
N THR A 442 3.23 11.31 -28.37
CA THR A 442 3.90 10.86 -27.15
C THR A 442 5.26 10.25 -27.39
N SER A 443 6.16 10.43 -26.42
CA SER A 443 7.44 9.74 -26.30
C SER A 443 7.33 8.27 -25.86
N ASN A 444 6.17 7.84 -25.34
CA ASN A 444 5.95 6.46 -24.91
C ASN A 444 5.70 5.52 -26.11
N SER A 445 6.69 4.68 -26.43
CA SER A 445 6.64 3.77 -27.58
C SER A 445 5.53 2.71 -27.49
N LEU A 446 5.10 2.31 -26.29
CA LEU A 446 3.99 1.37 -26.12
C LEU A 446 2.65 2.04 -26.45
N VAL A 447 2.45 3.28 -26.04
CA VAL A 447 1.25 4.06 -26.39
C VAL A 447 1.24 4.36 -27.89
N GLN A 448 2.39 4.69 -28.49
CA GLN A 448 2.51 4.86 -29.95
C GLN A 448 2.07 3.59 -30.70
N ALA A 449 2.57 2.43 -30.30
CA ALA A 449 2.24 1.16 -30.93
C ALA A 449 0.74 0.83 -30.77
N ALA A 450 0.19 1.01 -29.57
CA ALA A 450 -1.23 0.78 -29.30
C ALA A 450 -2.14 1.70 -30.13
N LEU A 451 -1.79 2.98 -30.28
CA LEU A 451 -2.52 3.93 -31.14
C LEU A 451 -2.43 3.53 -32.61
N ALA A 452 -1.25 3.19 -33.10
CA ALA A 452 -1.03 2.79 -34.49
C ALA A 452 -1.79 1.50 -34.84
N GLU A 453 -1.78 0.51 -33.95
CA GLU A 453 -2.55 -0.73 -34.12
C GLU A 453 -4.06 -0.47 -34.06
N THR A 454 -4.52 0.32 -33.07
CA THR A 454 -5.95 0.54 -32.85
C THR A 454 -6.59 1.32 -34.00
N TYR A 455 -5.91 2.32 -34.57
CA TYR A 455 -6.45 3.22 -35.58
C TYR A 455 -5.91 2.96 -37.00
N ASP A 456 -5.55 1.71 -37.31
CA ASP A 456 -5.07 1.28 -38.65
C ASP A 456 -3.94 2.16 -39.21
N ASN A 457 -3.06 2.63 -38.31
CA ASN A 457 -1.93 3.52 -38.58
C ASN A 457 -2.34 4.89 -39.20
N ASP A 458 -3.60 5.32 -39.06
CA ASP A 458 -4.08 6.64 -39.46
C ASP A 458 -4.32 7.56 -38.25
N ILE A 459 -3.40 8.51 -38.07
CA ILE A 459 -3.45 9.51 -36.99
C ILE A 459 -4.70 10.40 -37.04
N ASN A 460 -5.35 10.52 -38.21
CA ASN A 460 -6.50 11.40 -38.39
C ASN A 460 -7.82 10.76 -37.95
N LEU A 461 -7.81 9.49 -37.55
CA LEU A 461 -9.00 8.79 -37.02
C LEU A 461 -9.11 8.86 -35.49
N ILE A 462 -8.11 9.39 -34.79
CA ILE A 462 -8.07 9.41 -33.32
C ILE A 462 -9.21 10.26 -32.76
N ASP A 463 -9.99 9.71 -31.82
CA ASP A 463 -10.99 10.46 -31.08
C ASP A 463 -10.32 11.50 -30.14
N PRO A 464 -10.85 12.73 -30.01
CA PRO A 464 -10.22 13.82 -29.24
C PRO A 464 -9.80 13.46 -27.82
N TRP A 465 -10.68 12.79 -27.06
CA TRP A 465 -10.38 12.42 -25.67
C TRP A 465 -9.20 11.45 -25.60
N VAL A 466 -9.12 10.50 -26.54
CA VAL A 466 -8.00 9.55 -26.64
C VAL A 466 -6.70 10.27 -26.99
N GLY A 467 -6.74 11.14 -28.01
CA GLY A 467 -5.55 11.89 -28.43
C GLY A 467 -5.02 12.81 -27.33
N MET A 468 -5.91 13.54 -26.64
CA MET A 468 -5.52 14.44 -25.54
C MET A 468 -4.89 13.70 -24.35
N LEU A 469 -5.42 12.54 -23.97
CA LEU A 469 -4.86 11.71 -22.89
C LEU A 469 -3.57 10.99 -23.28
N ALA A 470 -3.30 10.87 -24.58
CA ALA A 470 -2.07 10.31 -25.08
C ALA A 470 -0.95 11.34 -25.19
N GLU A 471 -1.22 12.64 -25.14
CA GLU A 471 -0.17 13.65 -25.30
C GLU A 471 0.86 13.63 -24.17
N ASP A 472 2.14 13.82 -24.50
CA ASP A 472 3.16 14.11 -23.48
C ASP A 472 2.79 15.40 -22.73
N HIS A 473 2.92 15.36 -21.40
CA HIS A 473 2.58 16.49 -20.55
C HIS A 473 3.51 17.69 -20.77
N MET A 474 2.93 18.88 -20.70
CA MET A 474 3.72 20.11 -20.63
C MET A 474 4.55 20.15 -19.34
N PRO A 475 5.75 20.76 -19.33
CA PRO A 475 6.60 20.85 -18.15
C PRO A 475 5.86 21.43 -16.94
N GLY A 476 5.81 20.66 -15.84
CA GLY A 476 5.15 21.06 -14.59
C GLY A 476 3.61 21.01 -14.62
N ALA A 477 2.99 20.56 -15.71
CA ALA A 477 1.54 20.48 -15.84
C ALA A 477 1.01 19.03 -15.85
N MET A 478 -0.30 18.89 -15.68
CA MET A 478 -1.02 17.63 -15.92
C MET A 478 -1.35 17.40 -17.39
N PHE A 479 -1.45 18.47 -18.17
CA PHE A 479 -2.02 18.43 -19.51
C PHE A 479 -0.95 18.42 -20.60
N GLY A 480 -1.22 17.67 -21.66
CA GLY A 480 -0.60 17.91 -22.96
C GLY A 480 -1.11 19.20 -23.62
N PRO A 481 -0.48 19.64 -24.74
CA PRO A 481 -0.77 20.93 -25.35
C PRO A 481 -2.24 21.18 -25.73
N THR A 482 -2.96 20.16 -26.20
CA THR A 482 -4.35 20.32 -26.68
C THR A 482 -5.31 20.48 -25.52
N ALA A 483 -5.24 19.60 -24.53
CA ALA A 483 -6.08 19.73 -23.33
C ALA A 483 -5.77 21.04 -22.59
N MET A 484 -4.49 21.43 -22.50
CA MET A 484 -4.08 22.69 -21.89
C MET A 484 -4.75 23.89 -22.57
N ALA A 485 -4.70 23.98 -23.90
CA ALA A 485 -5.29 25.09 -24.65
C ALA A 485 -6.80 25.22 -24.40
N ILE A 486 -7.53 24.10 -24.45
CA ILE A 486 -9.00 24.09 -24.26
C ILE A 486 -9.38 24.47 -22.82
N VAL A 487 -8.70 23.90 -21.82
CA VAL A 487 -9.00 24.16 -20.40
C VAL A 487 -8.64 25.60 -20.04
N GLN A 488 -7.50 26.11 -20.49
CA GLN A 488 -7.09 27.50 -20.26
C GLN A 488 -8.07 28.49 -20.89
N GLU A 489 -8.50 28.24 -22.12
CA GLU A 489 -9.47 29.13 -22.77
C GLU A 489 -10.83 29.11 -22.05
N GLN A 490 -11.33 27.93 -21.63
CA GLN A 490 -12.60 27.84 -20.91
C GLN A 490 -12.57 28.62 -19.61
N PHE A 491 -11.59 28.36 -18.73
CA PHE A 491 -11.53 29.00 -17.43
C PHE A 491 -11.23 30.49 -17.54
N LEU A 492 -10.44 30.94 -18.53
CA LEU A 492 -10.31 32.37 -18.79
C LEU A 492 -11.66 33.01 -19.15
N ASN A 493 -12.45 32.38 -20.03
CA ASN A 493 -13.76 32.88 -20.42
C ASN A 493 -14.75 32.90 -19.25
N LEU A 494 -14.68 31.91 -18.36
CA LEU A 494 -15.45 31.90 -17.11
C LEU A 494 -15.06 33.06 -16.19
N GLN A 495 -13.77 33.35 -16.04
CA GLN A 495 -13.30 34.42 -15.15
C GLN A 495 -13.68 35.82 -15.68
N VAL A 496 -13.41 36.10 -16.95
CA VAL A 496 -13.54 37.45 -17.51
C VAL A 496 -14.94 37.71 -18.07
N GLY A 497 -15.68 36.68 -18.45
CA GLY A 497 -17.08 36.77 -18.91
C GLY A 497 -18.09 36.87 -17.77
N ASP A 498 -17.64 36.75 -16.51
CA ASP A 498 -18.50 36.80 -15.34
C ASP A 498 -18.55 38.20 -14.70
N ARG A 499 -19.73 38.83 -14.78
CA ARG A 499 -19.99 40.14 -14.19
C ARG A 499 -19.91 40.13 -12.66
N PHE A 500 -20.16 38.99 -12.04
CA PHE A 500 -20.22 38.83 -10.59
C PHE A 500 -19.00 38.07 -10.04
N TYR A 501 -17.96 37.87 -10.86
CA TYR A 501 -16.66 37.38 -10.39
C TYR A 501 -16.21 38.20 -9.18
N TYR A 502 -15.72 37.55 -8.13
CA TYR A 502 -15.58 38.19 -6.80
C TYR A 502 -14.71 39.46 -6.83
N GLU A 503 -13.68 39.52 -7.69
CA GLU A 503 -12.86 40.73 -7.82
C GLU A 503 -13.62 41.89 -8.50
N ASN A 504 -14.58 41.60 -9.38
CA ASN A 504 -15.39 42.58 -10.10
C ASN A 504 -16.67 42.99 -9.34
N ASP A 505 -17.20 42.15 -8.45
CA ASP A 505 -18.50 42.38 -7.83
C ASP A 505 -18.51 43.66 -6.97
N SER A 506 -19.40 44.61 -7.28
CA SER A 506 -19.53 45.87 -6.56
C SER A 506 -20.22 45.75 -5.20
N ASN A 507 -20.82 44.59 -4.89
CA ASN A 507 -21.50 44.32 -3.61
C ASN A 507 -20.60 43.63 -2.59
N LEU A 508 -19.33 43.40 -2.95
CA LEU A 508 -18.27 42.97 -2.04
C LEU A 508 -17.38 44.17 -1.69
N THR A 509 -17.09 44.35 -0.41
CA THR A 509 -16.13 45.37 0.05
C THR A 509 -14.70 44.95 -0.29
N ALA A 510 -13.75 45.89 -0.22
CA ALA A 510 -12.34 45.57 -0.44
C ALA A 510 -11.82 44.51 0.57
N ASP A 511 -12.26 44.60 1.82
CA ASP A 511 -11.87 43.66 2.88
C ASP A 511 -12.45 42.26 2.62
N GLU A 512 -13.70 42.17 2.17
CA GLU A 512 -14.32 40.89 1.80
C GLU A 512 -13.63 40.24 0.60
N LYS A 513 -13.25 41.02 -0.41
CA LYS A 513 -12.48 40.52 -1.57
C LYS A 513 -11.11 40.00 -1.14
N ALA A 514 -10.46 40.68 -0.20
CA ALA A 514 -9.19 40.24 0.37
C ALA A 514 -9.36 38.97 1.23
N GLU A 515 -10.42 38.86 2.04
CA GLU A 515 -10.76 37.66 2.82
C GLU A 515 -11.04 36.46 1.90
N ILE A 516 -11.80 36.67 0.81
CA ILE A 516 -12.08 35.66 -0.21
C ILE A 516 -10.79 35.18 -0.87
N LYS A 517 -10.00 36.11 -1.43
CA LYS A 517 -8.74 35.77 -2.14
C LYS A 517 -7.73 35.07 -1.25
N GLY A 518 -7.74 35.37 0.06
CA GLY A 518 -6.87 34.73 1.05
C GLY A 518 -7.41 33.43 1.66
N THR A 519 -8.63 33.02 1.34
CA THR A 519 -9.23 31.79 1.88
C THR A 519 -8.80 30.59 1.05
N ARG A 520 -8.18 29.60 1.71
CA ARG A 520 -7.82 28.32 1.12
C ARG A 520 -8.91 27.27 1.34
N LEU A 521 -8.90 26.20 0.54
CA LEU A 521 -9.76 25.02 0.78
C LEU A 521 -9.53 24.45 2.19
N ALA A 522 -8.28 24.38 2.64
CA ALA A 522 -7.93 23.94 3.99
C ALA A 522 -8.60 24.79 5.09
N ASP A 523 -8.75 26.10 4.87
CA ASP A 523 -9.43 26.98 5.84
C ASP A 523 -10.92 26.66 5.92
N VAL A 524 -11.56 26.39 4.78
CA VAL A 524 -12.98 25.99 4.73
C VAL A 524 -13.15 24.65 5.44
N ILE A 525 -12.25 23.68 5.23
CA ILE A 525 -12.27 22.39 5.92
C ILE A 525 -12.18 22.59 7.44
N ARG A 526 -11.12 23.24 7.94
CA ARG A 526 -10.91 23.46 9.38
C ARG A 526 -12.04 24.22 10.07
N ARG A 527 -12.70 25.15 9.37
CA ARG A 527 -13.84 25.92 9.92
C ARG A 527 -15.11 25.08 10.09
N ASN A 528 -15.20 23.94 9.41
CA ASN A 528 -16.45 23.18 9.26
C ASN A 528 -16.32 21.69 9.63
N THR A 529 -15.19 21.26 10.19
CA THR A 529 -14.93 19.90 10.67
C THR A 529 -14.44 19.92 12.11
N THR A 530 -14.38 18.74 12.73
CA THR A 530 -13.80 18.53 14.06
C THR A 530 -12.34 18.06 14.01
N LEU A 531 -11.72 18.05 12.82
CA LEU A 531 -10.36 17.56 12.61
C LEU A 531 -9.37 18.37 13.46
N GLY A 532 -8.55 17.68 14.25
CA GLY A 532 -7.49 18.28 15.07
C GLY A 532 -6.39 18.97 14.24
N PHE A 533 -6.15 18.47 13.02
CA PHE A 533 -5.22 19.01 12.05
C PHE A 533 -5.76 18.78 10.63
N PHE A 534 -5.38 19.63 9.68
CA PHE A 534 -5.54 19.39 8.24
C PHE A 534 -4.43 20.20 7.55
N PRO A 535 -3.75 19.72 6.50
CA PRO A 535 -2.63 20.45 5.87
C PRO A 535 -3.08 21.70 5.10
N ASP A 536 -2.19 22.69 4.94
CA ASP A 536 -2.50 23.96 4.23
C ASP A 536 -2.68 23.80 2.71
N GLU A 537 -2.07 22.77 2.11
CA GLU A 537 -2.12 22.50 0.67
C GLU A 537 -3.02 21.30 0.38
N ALA A 538 -4.33 21.51 0.30
CA ALA A 538 -5.31 20.44 0.11
C ALA A 538 -5.11 19.64 -1.19
N PHE A 539 -4.57 20.28 -2.24
CA PHE A 539 -4.33 19.68 -3.57
C PHE A 539 -3.01 18.93 -3.71
N LYS A 540 -2.22 18.86 -2.63
CA LYS A 540 -0.98 18.09 -2.56
C LYS A 540 -1.13 17.00 -1.51
N THR A 541 -0.59 15.83 -1.81
CA THR A 541 -0.67 14.68 -0.91
C THR A 541 0.07 15.00 0.38
N HIS A 542 -0.61 14.79 1.50
CA HIS A 542 -0.01 14.89 2.83
C HIS A 542 0.24 13.50 3.38
N ILE A 543 1.46 13.25 3.81
CA ILE A 543 1.84 11.98 4.41
C ILE A 543 1.83 12.17 5.93
N PHE A 544 0.97 11.42 6.61
CA PHE A 544 0.91 11.40 8.07
C PHE A 544 2.13 10.65 8.60
N GLU A 545 2.86 11.22 9.56
CA GLU A 545 4.07 10.58 10.12
C GLU A 545 3.76 9.19 10.69
N GLU A 546 2.59 9.00 11.32
CA GLU A 546 2.16 7.71 11.84
C GLU A 546 1.88 6.69 10.73
N SER A 547 1.42 7.13 9.55
CA SER A 547 1.26 6.27 8.35
C SER A 547 2.58 5.82 7.71
N LEU A 548 3.70 6.41 8.15
CA LEU A 548 5.05 6.01 7.78
C LEU A 548 5.63 4.95 8.70
N ILE A 549 4.92 4.56 9.75
CA ILE A 549 5.32 3.50 10.68
C ILE A 549 4.58 2.23 10.28
N ARG A 550 5.31 1.12 10.16
CA ARG A 550 4.70 -0.19 9.91
C ARG A 550 3.85 -0.56 11.13
N THR A 551 2.60 -0.95 10.91
CA THR A 551 1.79 -1.48 12.01
C THR A 551 2.39 -2.78 12.55
N ILE A 552 2.04 -3.16 13.78
CA ILE A 552 2.53 -4.40 14.39
C ILE A 552 1.94 -5.64 13.68
N ASP A 553 0.73 -5.53 13.16
CA ASP A 553 -0.01 -6.61 12.50
C ASP A 553 0.21 -6.67 10.98
N GLY A 554 1.04 -5.78 10.43
CA GLY A 554 1.34 -5.68 8.99
C GLY A 554 0.23 -5.05 8.13
N THR A 555 -0.89 -4.63 8.72
CA THR A 555 -1.93 -3.90 7.99
C THR A 555 -1.43 -2.57 7.43
N GLN A 556 -2.09 -2.07 6.39
CA GLN A 556 -1.79 -0.78 5.75
C GLN A 556 -0.36 -0.68 5.16
N ASN A 557 0.38 -1.79 5.05
CA ASN A 557 1.62 -1.81 4.26
C ASN A 557 1.30 -1.40 2.82
N ASN A 558 0.37 -2.12 2.18
CA ASN A 558 -0.14 -1.74 0.88
C ASN A 558 -1.34 -0.79 1.04
N PRO A 559 -1.27 0.48 0.58
CA PRO A 559 -2.33 1.46 0.79
C PRO A 559 -3.61 1.15 0.00
N TYR A 560 -3.56 0.25 -0.98
CA TYR A 560 -4.69 -0.11 -1.83
C TYR A 560 -5.27 -1.48 -1.48
N ASN A 561 -4.46 -2.35 -0.88
CA ASN A 561 -4.87 -3.64 -0.33
C ASN A 561 -4.38 -3.76 1.12
N PRO A 562 -5.02 -3.07 2.09
CA PRO A 562 -4.48 -2.91 3.45
C PRO A 562 -4.26 -4.21 4.23
N SER A 563 -4.86 -5.32 3.80
CA SER A 563 -4.69 -6.63 4.42
C SER A 563 -3.56 -7.45 3.82
N TRP A 564 -3.00 -7.08 2.66
CA TRP A 564 -1.94 -7.88 2.03
C TRP A 564 -0.69 -7.96 2.90
N GLY A 565 -0.30 -9.18 3.25
CA GLY A 565 0.84 -9.46 4.12
C GLY A 565 0.61 -9.27 5.62
N ALA A 566 -0.61 -8.89 6.04
CA ALA A 566 -0.97 -8.77 7.45
C ALA A 566 -1.16 -10.16 8.12
N THR A 567 -1.10 -10.21 9.45
CA THR A 567 -1.45 -11.42 10.22
C THR A 567 -2.89 -11.86 9.99
N ASN A 568 -3.13 -13.16 10.10
CA ASN A 568 -4.40 -13.85 9.91
C ASN A 568 -5.02 -13.67 8.52
N THR A 569 -4.21 -13.35 7.52
CA THR A 569 -4.64 -13.25 6.13
C THR A 569 -4.29 -14.49 5.33
N GLU A 570 -5.02 -14.68 4.22
CA GLU A 570 -4.95 -15.87 3.39
C GLU A 570 -3.54 -16.08 2.81
N VAL A 571 -3.06 -17.33 2.86
CA VAL A 571 -1.83 -17.71 2.15
C VAL A 571 -2.09 -17.80 0.65
N SER A 572 -1.12 -17.42 -0.17
CA SER A 572 -1.24 -17.52 -1.63
C SER A 572 -1.28 -18.98 -2.08
N VAL A 573 -2.24 -19.32 -2.94
CA VAL A 573 -2.38 -20.64 -3.60
C VAL A 573 -1.83 -20.61 -5.03
N ALA A 574 -0.62 -20.05 -5.19
CA ALA A 574 0.08 -20.02 -6.48
C ALA A 574 0.24 -21.41 -7.11
N SER A 575 0.41 -22.44 -6.27
CA SER A 575 0.13 -23.85 -6.61
C SER A 575 -1.30 -24.18 -6.19
N GLY A 576 -2.08 -24.86 -7.03
CA GLY A 576 -3.47 -25.18 -6.73
C GLY A 576 -3.66 -25.99 -5.42
N LEU A 577 -4.91 -26.10 -4.96
CA LEU A 577 -5.28 -26.98 -3.84
C LEU A 577 -5.78 -28.33 -4.35
N HIS A 578 -5.11 -29.42 -3.93
CA HIS A 578 -5.31 -30.78 -4.43
C HIS A 578 -5.89 -31.73 -3.36
N PHE A 579 -6.84 -31.24 -2.55
CA PHE A 579 -7.58 -32.10 -1.61
C PHE A 579 -8.23 -33.29 -2.34
N THR A 580 -8.27 -34.44 -1.67
CA THR A 580 -8.76 -35.69 -2.28
C THR A 580 -10.23 -35.60 -2.72
N ASP A 581 -11.06 -34.90 -1.94
CA ASP A 581 -12.45 -34.61 -2.29
C ASP A 581 -12.63 -33.29 -3.08
N GLY A 582 -11.53 -32.56 -3.31
CA GLY A 582 -11.52 -31.21 -3.85
C GLY A 582 -12.09 -30.15 -2.88
N ILE A 583 -12.27 -30.49 -1.59
CA ILE A 583 -12.88 -29.61 -0.60
C ILE A 583 -11.94 -29.42 0.59
N GLN A 584 -11.62 -30.48 1.32
CA GLN A 584 -10.87 -30.36 2.58
C GLN A 584 -10.18 -31.65 3.05
N LEU A 585 -10.48 -32.80 2.45
CA LEU A 585 -9.83 -34.05 2.84
C LEU A 585 -8.36 -34.02 2.39
N PRO A 586 -7.41 -34.36 3.29
CA PRO A 586 -5.99 -34.33 2.97
C PRO A 586 -5.66 -34.96 1.61
N SER A 587 -4.74 -34.34 0.90
CA SER A 587 -4.29 -34.81 -0.41
C SER A 587 -3.45 -36.08 -0.30
N GLY A 588 -3.29 -36.80 -1.41
CA GLY A 588 -2.36 -37.94 -1.49
C GLY A 588 -2.76 -39.15 -0.64
N GLU A 589 -4.06 -39.46 -0.52
CA GLU A 589 -4.55 -40.67 0.16
C GLU A 589 -3.92 -41.96 -0.39
N ASP A 590 -3.52 -41.96 -1.67
CA ASP A 590 -2.88 -43.07 -2.37
C ASP A 590 -1.35 -43.01 -2.39
N ARG A 591 -0.75 -42.08 -1.63
CA ARG A 591 0.71 -41.97 -1.43
C ARG A 591 1.17 -42.89 -0.30
N PRO A 592 2.44 -43.33 -0.30
CA PRO A 592 2.96 -44.21 0.75
C PRO A 592 2.88 -43.58 2.14
N ASN A 593 2.93 -44.42 3.17
CA ASN A 593 2.96 -43.98 4.55
C ASN A 593 4.16 -43.03 4.81
N PRO A 594 3.96 -41.84 5.43
CA PRO A 594 5.04 -40.88 5.68
C PRO A 594 6.23 -41.45 6.47
N ARG A 595 5.97 -42.32 7.46
CA ARG A 595 7.04 -42.94 8.25
C ARG A 595 7.79 -44.02 7.47
N LEU A 596 7.11 -44.75 6.59
CA LEU A 596 7.80 -45.64 5.65
C LEU A 596 8.74 -44.85 4.73
N ILE A 597 8.27 -43.73 4.18
CA ILE A 597 9.11 -42.83 3.36
C ILE A 597 10.32 -42.35 4.17
N SER A 598 10.11 -41.89 5.40
CA SER A 598 11.18 -41.47 6.30
C SER A 598 12.23 -42.57 6.53
N ASN A 599 11.79 -43.81 6.79
CA ASN A 599 12.69 -44.93 7.05
C ASN A 599 13.51 -45.37 5.83
N GLU A 600 12.89 -45.41 4.66
CA GLU A 600 13.51 -45.96 3.45
C GLU A 600 14.35 -44.93 2.68
N ILE A 601 14.06 -43.64 2.83
CA ILE A 601 14.69 -42.57 2.05
C ILE A 601 15.53 -41.63 2.92
N PHE A 602 15.12 -41.32 4.16
CA PHE A 602 15.66 -40.18 4.93
C PHE A 602 16.65 -40.51 6.06
N ALA A 603 17.06 -41.77 6.20
CA ALA A 603 17.98 -42.17 7.25
C ALA A 603 19.42 -41.70 6.97
N GLN A 604 20.00 -40.93 7.89
CA GLN A 604 21.38 -40.44 7.78
C GLN A 604 22.37 -41.25 8.63
N GLU A 605 23.51 -41.61 8.05
CA GLU A 605 24.66 -42.15 8.77
C GLU A 605 25.85 -41.18 8.71
N GLY A 606 26.30 -40.67 9.87
CA GLY A 606 27.41 -39.72 9.95
C GLY A 606 27.06 -38.31 9.44
N HIS A 607 28.07 -37.46 9.28
CA HIS A 607 27.89 -36.10 8.76
C HIS A 607 27.97 -36.09 7.23
N ILE A 608 27.04 -35.37 6.61
CA ILE A 608 27.00 -35.09 5.17
C ILE A 608 27.02 -33.57 5.05
N ASN A 609 28.22 -32.99 5.03
CA ASN A 609 28.35 -31.54 4.95
C ASN A 609 27.99 -31.04 3.55
N ASP A 610 27.40 -29.85 3.50
CA ASP A 610 27.08 -29.19 2.24
C ASP A 610 28.35 -28.86 1.42
N LYS A 611 28.18 -28.71 0.10
CA LYS A 611 29.30 -28.45 -0.83
C LYS A 611 29.66 -26.97 -0.97
N LEU A 612 28.88 -26.06 -0.40
CA LEU A 612 29.12 -24.61 -0.41
C LEU A 612 29.91 -24.12 0.83
N GLU A 613 30.22 -25.05 1.74
CA GLU A 613 30.89 -24.81 3.02
C GLU A 613 30.07 -23.86 3.91
N LEU A 614 28.75 -24.06 3.95
CA LEU A 614 27.85 -23.27 4.79
C LEU A 614 28.10 -23.57 6.27
N SER A 615 28.02 -22.54 7.09
CA SER A 615 28.03 -22.71 8.55
C SER A 615 26.61 -22.95 9.07
N ALA A 616 26.48 -23.28 10.35
CA ALA A 616 25.18 -23.42 11.00
C ALA A 616 24.34 -22.14 10.98
N TYR A 617 24.92 -20.96 10.73
CA TYR A 617 24.15 -19.74 10.51
C TYR A 617 23.24 -19.82 9.27
N ALA A 618 23.59 -20.61 8.26
CA ALA A 618 22.76 -20.76 7.07
C ALA A 618 21.36 -21.29 7.43
N TRP A 619 21.27 -22.34 8.24
CA TRP A 619 19.99 -22.88 8.69
C TRP A 619 19.42 -22.12 9.90
N GLY A 620 20.25 -21.67 10.84
CA GLY A 620 19.78 -21.01 12.07
C GLY A 620 19.18 -19.63 11.81
N PHE A 621 19.82 -18.84 10.96
CA PHE A 621 19.22 -17.57 10.51
C PHE A 621 18.02 -17.82 9.59
N GLY A 622 18.07 -18.86 8.74
CA GLY A 622 16.92 -19.27 7.94
C GLY A 622 15.68 -19.61 8.79
N GLN A 623 15.87 -20.29 9.92
CA GLN A 623 14.82 -20.55 10.90
C GLN A 623 14.31 -19.25 11.55
N PHE A 624 15.21 -18.35 11.95
CA PHE A 624 14.81 -17.05 12.49
C PHE A 624 13.94 -16.26 11.48
N ILE A 625 14.30 -16.27 10.20
CA ILE A 625 13.51 -15.61 9.14
C ILE A 625 12.20 -16.35 8.88
N ASP A 626 12.14 -17.68 8.90
CA ASP A 626 10.85 -18.41 8.87
C ASP A 626 9.93 -17.94 9.99
N HIS A 627 10.49 -17.73 11.17
CA HIS A 627 9.72 -17.27 12.33
C HIS A 627 9.35 -15.78 12.27
N ASP A 628 9.93 -15.03 11.34
CA ASP A 628 9.58 -13.63 11.04
C ASP A 628 8.44 -13.53 10.03
N ILE A 629 8.36 -14.48 9.08
CA ILE A 629 7.44 -14.37 7.93
C ILE A 629 6.36 -15.47 7.86
N THR A 630 6.51 -16.61 8.55
CA THR A 630 5.51 -17.69 8.54
C THR A 630 5.17 -18.26 9.93
N LEU A 631 3.89 -18.44 10.20
CA LEU A 631 3.37 -19.21 11.32
C LEU A 631 2.06 -19.88 10.90
N SER A 632 1.96 -21.20 11.01
CA SER A 632 0.73 -21.95 10.72
C SER A 632 0.19 -22.58 11.99
N PRO A 633 -0.84 -21.99 12.63
CA PRO A 633 -1.44 -22.55 13.83
C PRO A 633 -2.08 -23.92 13.58
N ASP A 634 -2.20 -24.73 14.64
CA ASP A 634 -2.89 -26.02 14.61
C ASP A 634 -4.39 -25.87 14.93
N GLN A 635 -5.21 -26.78 14.39
CA GLN A 635 -6.61 -26.95 14.72
C GLN A 635 -6.74 -28.00 15.83
N GLU A 636 -6.95 -27.55 17.06
CA GLU A 636 -6.96 -28.40 18.26
C GLU A 636 -7.99 -29.55 18.22
N ALA A 637 -9.06 -29.40 17.44
CA ALA A 637 -10.13 -30.40 17.34
C ALA A 637 -9.90 -31.49 16.27
N GLU A 638 -8.90 -31.34 15.39
CA GLU A 638 -8.71 -32.22 14.23
C GLU A 638 -7.37 -32.94 14.27
N ARG A 639 -7.40 -34.26 14.53
CA ARG A 639 -6.22 -35.13 14.45
C ARG A 639 -6.04 -35.71 13.04
N MET A 640 -4.78 -35.84 12.64
CA MET A 640 -4.31 -36.52 11.44
C MET A 640 -3.08 -37.37 11.77
N ASP A 641 -3.25 -38.28 12.72
CA ASP A 641 -2.17 -39.13 13.22
C ASP A 641 -1.58 -40.00 12.10
N ILE A 642 -0.26 -40.18 12.13
CA ILE A 642 0.49 -40.94 11.14
C ILE A 642 0.62 -42.38 11.64
N ALA A 643 0.16 -43.35 10.86
CA ALA A 643 0.32 -44.77 11.22
C ALA A 643 1.80 -45.16 11.23
N ILE A 644 2.22 -45.93 12.25
CA ILE A 644 3.59 -46.46 12.33
C ILE A 644 3.64 -47.85 11.68
N PRO A 645 4.59 -48.12 10.75
CA PRO A 645 4.79 -49.46 10.22
C PRO A 645 5.09 -50.49 11.31
N ALA A 646 4.52 -51.71 11.20
CA ALA A 646 4.83 -52.78 12.13
C ALA A 646 6.33 -53.11 12.11
N TYR A 647 6.91 -53.30 13.30
CA TYR A 647 8.34 -53.54 13.53
C TYR A 647 9.23 -52.32 13.21
N ASP A 648 8.66 -51.11 13.20
CA ASP A 648 9.47 -49.89 13.22
C ASP A 648 10.40 -49.92 14.45
N ALA A 649 11.71 -49.79 14.22
CA ALA A 649 12.73 -49.99 15.24
C ALA A 649 12.62 -49.04 16.44
N TYR A 650 11.98 -47.88 16.24
CA TYR A 650 11.88 -46.82 17.25
C TYR A 650 10.47 -46.74 17.84
N PHE A 651 9.45 -46.70 16.99
CA PHE A 651 8.08 -46.37 17.41
C PHE A 651 7.16 -47.59 17.60
N ASP A 652 7.48 -48.75 17.01
CA ASP A 652 6.75 -50.01 17.22
C ASP A 652 7.69 -51.24 17.18
N PRO A 653 8.71 -51.31 18.06
CA PRO A 653 9.73 -52.36 18.00
C PRO A 653 9.17 -53.77 18.20
N GLN A 654 7.98 -53.88 18.80
CA GLN A 654 7.31 -55.15 19.06
C GLN A 654 6.37 -55.59 17.93
N GLY A 655 6.24 -54.78 16.88
CA GLY A 655 5.44 -55.10 15.70
C GLY A 655 3.97 -55.29 15.99
N THR A 656 3.41 -54.44 16.84
CA THR A 656 1.98 -54.48 17.16
C THR A 656 1.12 -54.08 15.96
N GLY A 657 1.64 -53.19 15.10
CA GLY A 657 0.92 -52.62 13.96
C GLY A 657 -0.20 -51.66 14.37
N THR A 658 -0.29 -51.25 15.64
CA THR A 658 -1.36 -50.39 16.17
C THR A 658 -0.88 -49.01 16.61
N GLN A 659 0.42 -48.75 16.57
CA GLN A 659 1.00 -47.48 17.02
C GLN A 659 0.76 -46.37 15.99
N THR A 660 0.56 -45.14 16.48
CA THR A 660 0.45 -43.93 15.66
C THR A 660 1.32 -42.82 16.23
N MET A 661 1.77 -41.91 15.36
CA MET A 661 2.43 -40.67 15.72
C MET A 661 1.41 -39.53 15.67
N PRO A 662 1.24 -38.76 16.76
CA PRO A 662 0.21 -37.74 16.82
C PRO A 662 0.54 -36.54 15.94
N MET A 663 -0.48 -36.02 15.26
CA MET A 663 -0.38 -34.75 14.52
C MET A 663 -1.77 -34.08 14.48
N LEU A 664 -1.80 -32.77 14.70
CA LEU A 664 -3.00 -31.97 14.46
C LEU A 664 -2.98 -31.42 13.03
N ARG A 665 -4.17 -31.23 12.45
CA ARG A 665 -4.31 -30.53 11.17
C ARG A 665 -4.08 -29.03 11.37
N SER A 666 -3.70 -28.32 10.32
CA SER A 666 -3.57 -26.85 10.36
C SER A 666 -4.94 -26.17 10.54
N ALA A 667 -4.95 -25.11 11.34
CA ALA A 667 -6.05 -24.16 11.43
C ALA A 667 -6.32 -23.53 10.07
N PHE A 668 -7.59 -23.23 9.79
CA PHE A 668 -8.06 -22.79 8.48
C PHE A 668 -8.97 -21.58 8.62
N LEU A 669 -9.14 -20.83 7.52
CA LEU A 669 -9.98 -19.65 7.47
C LEU A 669 -11.46 -20.03 7.66
N ALA A 670 -12.12 -19.37 8.60
CA ALA A 670 -13.53 -19.59 8.88
C ALA A 670 -14.39 -19.33 7.62
N GLY A 671 -15.36 -20.22 7.36
CA GLY A 671 -16.24 -20.13 6.19
C GLY A 671 -15.70 -20.80 4.91
N THR A 672 -14.47 -21.34 4.94
CA THR A 672 -13.89 -22.13 3.83
C THR A 672 -14.08 -23.64 4.05
N GLY A 673 -13.73 -24.47 3.06
CA GLY A 673 -13.87 -25.94 3.15
C GLY A 673 -15.32 -26.44 3.05
N THR A 674 -16.20 -25.68 2.40
CA THR A 674 -17.64 -25.98 2.32
C THR A 674 -18.07 -26.66 1.02
N SER A 675 -17.31 -26.49 -0.07
CA SER A 675 -17.59 -27.10 -1.37
C SER A 675 -16.35 -27.07 -2.27
N LYS A 676 -16.42 -27.69 -3.46
CA LYS A 676 -15.32 -27.61 -4.44
C LYS A 676 -15.06 -26.20 -4.98
N ALA A 677 -16.08 -25.33 -4.93
CA ALA A 677 -15.94 -23.93 -5.31
C ALA A 677 -15.45 -23.04 -4.14
N ASN A 678 -15.36 -23.61 -2.93
CA ASN A 678 -14.86 -22.94 -1.73
C ASN A 678 -14.10 -23.98 -0.87
N PRO A 679 -12.94 -24.47 -1.36
CA PRO A 679 -12.12 -25.45 -0.66
C PRO A 679 -11.54 -24.84 0.63
N ARG A 680 -10.95 -25.67 1.49
CA ARG A 680 -10.35 -25.25 2.76
C ARG A 680 -9.14 -24.37 2.49
N MET A 681 -9.15 -23.15 3.02
CA MET A 681 -8.07 -22.19 2.89
C MET A 681 -7.36 -21.99 4.22
N TYR A 682 -6.08 -21.63 4.18
CA TYR A 682 -5.26 -21.40 5.35
C TYR A 682 -4.86 -19.94 5.46
N PHE A 683 -4.38 -19.53 6.62
CA PHE A 683 -3.88 -18.18 6.87
C PHE A 683 -2.48 -18.23 7.47
N ASN A 684 -1.77 -17.11 7.36
CA ASN A 684 -0.52 -16.89 8.08
C ASN A 684 -0.81 -16.24 9.44
N GLY A 685 -0.32 -16.82 10.54
CA GLY A 685 -0.58 -16.31 11.90
C GLY A 685 0.25 -15.07 12.28
N ILE A 686 1.25 -14.72 11.48
CA ILE A 686 2.13 -13.56 11.66
C ILE A 686 2.19 -12.73 10.37
N THR A 687 2.91 -11.61 10.39
CA THR A 687 3.13 -10.78 9.19
C THR A 687 3.91 -11.58 8.14
N ALA A 688 3.73 -11.25 6.85
CA ALA A 688 4.48 -11.87 5.75
C ALA A 688 5.80 -11.15 5.43
N PHE A 689 6.03 -10.00 6.07
CA PHE A 689 7.14 -9.11 5.79
C PHE A 689 8.37 -9.46 6.63
N ILE A 690 9.55 -9.18 6.10
CA ILE A 690 10.79 -9.24 6.89
C ILE A 690 10.88 -7.93 7.67
N ASP A 691 10.18 -7.87 8.80
CA ASP A 691 9.99 -6.64 9.59
C ASP A 691 10.46 -6.77 11.04
N GLY A 692 11.10 -7.89 11.37
CA GLY A 692 11.54 -8.18 12.72
C GLY A 692 10.38 -8.50 13.67
N SER A 693 9.21 -8.93 13.18
CA SER A 693 8.14 -9.49 14.01
C SER A 693 8.62 -10.63 14.93
N ALA A 694 9.67 -11.37 14.57
CA ALA A 694 10.35 -12.33 15.45
C ALA A 694 10.95 -11.67 16.72
N VAL A 695 11.25 -10.37 16.66
CA VAL A 695 11.75 -9.53 17.75
C VAL A 695 10.59 -8.76 18.42
N TYR A 696 9.70 -8.17 17.63
CA TYR A 696 8.71 -7.19 18.10
C TYR A 696 7.29 -7.75 18.31
N GLY A 697 6.99 -8.92 17.77
CA GLY A 697 5.66 -9.53 17.77
C GLY A 697 4.80 -9.10 16.57
N SER A 698 3.72 -9.85 16.35
CA SER A 698 2.72 -9.58 15.30
C SER A 698 1.36 -9.13 15.83
N ASP A 699 1.28 -8.89 17.14
CA ASP A 699 0.09 -8.36 17.80
C ASP A 699 0.45 -7.30 18.85
N ALA A 700 -0.46 -6.34 19.03
CA ALA A 700 -0.23 -5.20 19.91
C ALA A 700 -0.04 -5.61 21.39
N LYS A 701 -0.65 -6.71 21.85
CA LYS A 701 -0.52 -7.17 23.25
C LYS A 701 0.90 -7.68 23.50
N ARG A 702 1.42 -8.53 22.61
CA ARG A 702 2.80 -9.02 22.69
C ARG A 702 3.81 -7.89 22.54
N ALA A 703 3.65 -7.04 21.52
CA ALA A 703 4.54 -5.91 21.29
C ALA A 703 4.60 -4.96 22.50
N ALA A 704 3.45 -4.65 23.10
CA ALA A 704 3.39 -3.84 24.32
C ALA A 704 4.05 -4.57 25.51
N TRP A 705 3.81 -5.86 25.69
CA TRP A 705 4.39 -6.61 26.81
C TRP A 705 5.91 -6.68 26.73
N LEU A 706 6.49 -6.78 25.53
CA LEU A 706 7.95 -6.83 25.32
C LEU A 706 8.66 -5.51 25.61
N ARG A 707 7.94 -4.38 25.66
CA ARG A 707 8.52 -3.03 25.84
C ARG A 707 8.68 -2.66 27.30
N THR A 708 9.71 -1.87 27.60
CA THR A 708 9.88 -1.21 28.90
C THR A 708 9.04 0.05 29.03
N PHE A 709 8.60 0.63 27.90
CA PHE A 709 8.03 1.98 27.79
C PHE A 709 8.93 3.07 28.41
N SER A 710 10.24 2.81 28.40
CA SER A 710 11.27 3.75 28.82
C SER A 710 12.42 3.75 27.81
N GLU A 711 12.75 4.93 27.29
CA GLU A 711 13.84 5.16 26.33
C GLU A 711 13.73 4.34 25.04
N GLY A 712 12.53 3.90 24.67
CA GLY A 712 12.22 3.10 23.49
C GLY A 712 12.64 1.64 23.59
N LYS A 713 13.09 1.15 24.76
CA LYS A 713 13.75 -0.15 24.90
C LYS A 713 12.80 -1.35 25.03
N LEU A 714 13.33 -2.53 24.69
CA LEU A 714 12.75 -3.84 24.97
C LEU A 714 13.26 -4.40 26.31
N LYS A 715 12.40 -5.17 26.98
CA LYS A 715 12.72 -5.87 28.23
C LYS A 715 13.81 -6.91 28.02
N MET A 716 14.64 -7.08 29.04
CA MET A 716 15.72 -8.08 29.12
C MET A 716 15.81 -8.58 30.56
N SER A 717 16.24 -9.82 30.76
CA SER A 717 16.56 -10.38 32.09
C SER A 717 18.05 -10.21 32.43
N ALA A 718 18.47 -10.73 33.59
CA ALA A 718 19.88 -10.81 33.98
C ALA A 718 20.76 -11.43 32.87
N GLY A 719 21.97 -10.88 32.70
CA GLY A 719 22.90 -11.27 31.62
C GLY A 719 22.54 -10.71 30.25
N GLU A 720 21.63 -9.73 30.18
CA GLU A 720 21.09 -9.21 28.90
C GLU A 720 20.55 -10.36 28.03
N MET A 721 19.80 -11.26 28.65
CA MET A 721 19.05 -12.31 27.96
C MET A 721 17.61 -11.84 27.72
N LEU A 722 16.86 -12.56 26.88
CA LEU A 722 15.42 -12.33 26.73
C LEU A 722 14.70 -12.37 28.09
N PRO A 723 13.56 -11.67 28.27
CA PRO A 723 12.80 -11.73 29.50
C PRO A 723 12.11 -13.08 29.66
N TYR A 724 12.05 -13.62 30.88
CA TYR A 724 11.19 -14.76 31.20
C TYR A 724 9.71 -14.35 31.25
N ASN A 725 8.80 -15.32 31.15
CA ASN A 725 7.34 -15.15 31.31
C ASN A 725 6.91 -14.88 32.77
N THR A 726 7.74 -14.19 33.56
CA THR A 726 7.54 -13.90 34.98
C THR A 726 7.25 -12.42 35.20
N ILE A 727 6.77 -12.05 36.39
CA ILE A 727 6.35 -10.68 36.75
C ILE A 727 7.47 -9.66 36.52
N THR A 728 8.72 -10.04 36.80
CA THR A 728 9.90 -9.16 36.66
C THR A 728 10.65 -9.40 35.36
N GLY A 729 10.36 -10.49 34.64
CA GLY A 729 11.18 -10.99 33.55
C GLY A 729 12.37 -11.84 33.99
N GLU A 730 12.56 -12.10 35.28
CA GLU A 730 13.64 -12.94 35.81
C GLU A 730 13.19 -14.38 36.08
N ALA A 731 14.10 -15.34 35.89
CA ALA A 731 13.81 -16.77 36.01
C ALA A 731 13.29 -17.21 37.40
N GLY A 732 13.65 -16.47 38.46
CA GLY A 732 13.35 -16.84 39.84
C GLY A 732 12.01 -16.36 40.38
N ASP A 733 11.26 -15.58 39.60
CA ASP A 733 10.01 -14.95 40.03
C ASP A 733 8.76 -15.72 39.58
N ALA A 734 7.59 -15.38 40.12
CA ALA A 734 6.34 -16.02 39.74
C ALA A 734 5.94 -15.69 38.30
N ILE A 735 5.30 -16.65 37.61
CA ILE A 735 4.73 -16.49 36.27
C ILE A 735 3.79 -15.27 36.23
N ASP A 736 3.98 -14.42 35.22
CA ASP A 736 3.07 -13.32 34.93
C ASP A 736 1.86 -13.87 34.16
N PRO A 737 0.63 -13.77 34.71
CA PRO A 737 -0.57 -14.22 34.01
C PRO A 737 -0.86 -13.45 32.72
N GLU A 738 -0.26 -12.26 32.52
CA GLU A 738 -0.40 -11.46 31.31
C GLU A 738 0.72 -11.70 30.28
N ALA A 739 1.72 -12.54 30.60
CA ALA A 739 2.78 -12.87 29.67
C ALA A 739 2.23 -13.52 28.39
N PRO A 740 2.74 -13.14 27.20
CA PRO A 740 2.38 -13.79 25.95
C PRO A 740 2.67 -15.29 25.97
N ALA A 741 1.80 -16.09 25.36
CA ALA A 741 1.99 -17.53 25.27
C ALA A 741 3.20 -17.89 24.39
N MET A 742 3.92 -18.95 24.76
CA MET A 742 4.98 -19.54 23.95
C MET A 742 4.57 -20.94 23.49
N ALA A 743 5.21 -21.47 22.46
CA ALA A 743 5.03 -22.86 22.07
C ALA A 743 5.58 -23.77 23.19
N MET A 744 4.72 -24.61 23.77
CA MET A 744 5.04 -25.47 24.92
C MET A 744 4.75 -26.93 24.60
N PRO A 745 5.66 -27.66 23.94
CA PRO A 745 5.47 -29.09 23.70
C PRO A 745 5.65 -29.94 24.97
N PHE A 746 6.19 -29.36 26.06
CA PHE A 746 6.48 -30.07 27.30
C PHE A 746 5.65 -29.55 28.49
N PRO A 747 4.96 -30.43 29.25
CA PRO A 747 4.12 -30.02 30.38
C PRO A 747 4.89 -29.67 31.66
N ASN A 748 6.21 -29.93 31.73
CA ASN A 748 7.00 -29.81 32.96
C ASN A 748 7.95 -28.61 33.00
N VAL A 749 7.93 -27.75 31.97
CA VAL A 749 8.65 -26.48 31.95
C VAL A 749 7.59 -25.39 31.97
N ASP A 750 7.65 -24.50 32.95
CA ASP A 750 6.70 -23.39 33.15
C ASP A 750 7.36 -22.01 33.00
N HIS A 751 8.69 -21.92 33.08
CA HIS A 751 9.47 -20.70 32.86
C HIS A 751 10.13 -20.71 31.49
N TYR A 752 9.75 -19.77 30.62
CA TYR A 752 10.26 -19.64 29.25
C TYR A 752 10.71 -18.22 28.95
N TYR A 753 11.68 -18.07 28.07
CA TYR A 753 11.97 -16.77 27.46
C TYR A 753 10.81 -16.31 26.59
N ILE A 754 10.53 -15.01 26.56
CA ILE A 754 9.52 -14.38 25.72
C ILE A 754 10.22 -13.54 24.65
N ALA A 755 9.77 -13.70 23.40
CA ALA A 755 10.23 -12.93 22.25
C ALA A 755 9.03 -12.53 21.37
N GLY A 756 9.30 -11.88 20.24
CA GLY A 756 8.28 -11.55 19.24
C GLY A 756 7.58 -12.77 18.67
N ASP A 757 8.30 -13.86 18.39
CA ASP A 757 7.70 -15.13 17.92
C ASP A 757 7.54 -16.17 19.04
N VAL A 758 6.50 -17.01 18.95
CA VAL A 758 6.15 -18.04 19.96
C VAL A 758 7.14 -19.20 20.02
N ARG A 759 7.97 -19.40 18.99
CA ARG A 759 8.89 -20.55 18.85
C ARG A 759 10.32 -20.21 19.26
N ALA A 760 10.60 -19.02 19.82
CA ALA A 760 11.95 -18.58 20.15
C ALA A 760 12.75 -19.51 21.11
N ASN A 761 12.07 -20.38 21.85
CA ASN A 761 12.69 -21.37 22.74
C ASN A 761 12.94 -22.73 22.07
N GLU A 762 12.63 -22.91 20.78
CA GLU A 762 12.71 -24.21 20.11
C GLU A 762 14.09 -24.84 20.23
N ASN A 763 15.16 -24.08 20.05
CA ASN A 763 16.53 -24.49 20.37
C ASN A 763 17.38 -23.29 20.83
N GLY A 764 18.49 -23.56 21.52
CA GLY A 764 19.30 -22.50 22.13
C GLY A 764 20.00 -21.57 21.13
N PHE A 765 20.35 -22.04 19.94
CA PHE A 765 20.97 -21.17 18.92
C PHE A 765 19.95 -20.17 18.36
N LEU A 766 18.72 -20.61 18.11
CA LEU A 766 17.62 -19.72 17.76
C LEU A 766 17.38 -18.67 18.87
N THR A 767 17.30 -19.10 20.13
CA THR A 767 17.19 -18.17 21.28
C THR A 767 18.32 -17.15 21.28
N SER A 768 19.56 -17.56 20.98
CA SER A 768 20.71 -16.64 20.87
C SER A 768 20.55 -15.58 19.78
N ILE A 769 20.00 -15.93 18.62
CA ILE A 769 19.74 -14.97 17.54
C ILE A 769 18.64 -13.98 17.94
N HIS A 770 17.56 -14.43 18.59
CA HIS A 770 16.54 -13.52 19.13
C HIS A 770 17.15 -12.54 20.15
N THR A 771 17.94 -13.04 21.12
CA THR A 771 18.63 -12.19 22.10
C THR A 771 19.51 -11.15 21.41
N LEU A 772 20.25 -11.55 20.37
CA LEU A 772 21.16 -10.66 19.63
C LEU A 772 20.42 -9.46 19.03
N PHE A 773 19.28 -9.67 18.37
CA PHE A 773 18.53 -8.56 17.76
C PHE A 773 17.78 -7.69 18.78
N VAL A 774 17.39 -8.24 19.94
CA VAL A 774 16.88 -7.42 21.04
C VAL A 774 17.99 -6.52 21.62
N ARG A 775 19.22 -7.05 21.77
CA ARG A 775 20.39 -6.24 22.16
C ARG A 775 20.65 -5.14 21.13
N GLU A 776 20.64 -5.46 19.83
CA GLU A 776 20.85 -4.46 18.78
C GLU A 776 19.77 -3.36 18.81
N HIS A 777 18.50 -3.70 19.03
CA HIS A 777 17.44 -2.70 19.19
C HIS A 777 17.72 -1.75 20.36
N ASN A 778 18.04 -2.29 21.55
CA ASN A 778 18.34 -1.47 22.72
C ASN A 778 19.56 -0.57 22.50
N ARG A 779 20.60 -1.09 21.83
CA ARG A 779 21.79 -0.33 21.43
C ARG A 779 21.44 0.82 20.47
N GLN A 780 20.54 0.60 19.52
CA GLN A 780 20.05 1.63 18.59
C GLN A 780 19.23 2.70 19.34
N CYS A 781 18.36 2.30 20.28
CA CYS A 781 17.62 3.24 21.14
C CYS A 781 18.57 4.15 21.93
N ASP A 782 19.66 3.59 22.49
CA ASP A 782 20.69 4.39 23.17
C ASP A 782 21.38 5.38 22.22
N GLN A 783 21.74 4.95 21.01
CA GLN A 783 22.36 5.84 20.01
C GLN A 783 21.41 6.95 19.56
N LEU A 784 20.15 6.62 19.29
CA LEU A 784 19.13 7.57 18.89
C LEU A 784 18.80 8.55 20.01
N LYS A 785 18.78 8.11 21.27
CA LYS A 785 18.58 9.01 22.42
C LYS A 785 19.70 10.02 22.56
N ILE A 786 20.93 9.64 22.22
CA ILE A 786 22.07 10.56 22.20
C ILE A 786 21.95 11.57 21.04
N GLN A 787 21.59 11.10 19.85
CA GLN A 787 21.45 11.94 18.65
C GLN A 787 20.24 12.86 18.72
N HIS A 788 19.18 12.40 19.38
CA HIS A 788 17.89 13.06 19.52
C HIS A 788 17.43 13.06 20.99
N PRO A 789 18.05 13.88 21.87
CA PRO A 789 17.73 13.91 23.30
C PRO A 789 16.25 14.22 23.60
N ASP A 790 15.58 14.95 22.71
CA ASP A 790 14.19 15.37 22.87
C ASP A 790 13.17 14.35 22.33
N TRP A 791 13.61 13.26 21.69
CA TRP A 791 12.70 12.22 21.22
C TRP A 791 12.02 11.49 22.38
N THR A 792 10.74 11.20 22.17
CA THR A 792 9.89 10.42 23.08
C THR A 792 10.26 8.94 23.05
N ASP A 793 9.76 8.17 24.03
CA ASP A 793 9.88 6.71 24.05
C ASP A 793 9.42 6.08 22.72
N GLU A 794 8.27 6.52 22.20
CA GLU A 794 7.68 5.98 20.99
C GLU A 794 8.51 6.29 19.74
N GLN A 795 9.03 7.52 19.62
CA GLN A 795 9.90 7.91 18.51
C GLN A 795 11.19 7.08 18.49
N LEU A 796 11.81 6.86 19.65
CA LEU A 796 12.99 6.01 19.78
C LEU A 796 12.70 4.56 19.39
N TYR A 797 11.61 4.00 19.94
CA TYR A 797 11.20 2.62 19.67
C TYR A 797 10.96 2.39 18.17
N GLN A 798 10.15 3.23 17.54
CA GLN A 798 9.75 3.03 16.13
C GLN A 798 10.91 3.24 15.16
N HIS A 799 11.77 4.23 15.43
CA HIS A 799 12.94 4.48 14.58
C HIS A 799 14.01 3.38 14.75
N ALA A 800 14.26 2.92 15.98
CA ALA A 800 15.13 1.77 16.23
C ALA A 800 14.58 0.48 15.59
N ARG A 801 13.26 0.24 15.68
CA ARG A 801 12.57 -0.88 15.03
C ARG A 801 12.75 -0.86 13.51
N LYS A 802 12.65 0.31 12.87
CA LYS A 802 12.93 0.47 11.43
C LYS A 802 14.37 0.15 11.06
N ILE A 803 15.33 0.65 11.84
CA ILE A 803 16.76 0.36 11.60
C ILE A 803 17.02 -1.15 11.72
N VAL A 804 16.53 -1.79 12.79
CA VAL A 804 16.74 -3.23 13.00
C VAL A 804 16.02 -4.08 11.94
N GLY A 805 14.79 -3.73 11.56
CA GLY A 805 14.09 -4.37 10.44
C GLY A 805 14.90 -4.29 9.15
N GLY A 806 15.40 -3.09 8.81
CA GLY A 806 16.27 -2.90 7.64
C GLY A 806 17.60 -3.65 7.72
N LEU A 807 18.19 -3.79 8.92
CA LEU A 807 19.37 -4.64 9.12
C LEU A 807 19.08 -6.12 8.82
N ILE A 808 17.93 -6.63 9.28
CA ILE A 808 17.49 -8.01 9.01
C ILE A 808 17.26 -8.19 7.50
N GLU A 809 16.53 -7.27 6.86
CA GLU A 809 16.33 -7.28 5.40
C GLU A 809 17.65 -7.28 4.64
N SER A 810 18.57 -6.37 4.99
CA SER A 810 19.91 -6.28 4.37
C SER A 810 20.67 -7.60 4.49
N ILE A 811 20.71 -8.21 5.68
CA ILE A 811 21.39 -9.51 5.89
C ILE A 811 20.73 -10.61 5.04
N VAL A 812 19.39 -10.63 4.94
CA VAL A 812 18.67 -11.60 4.10
C VAL A 812 19.07 -11.45 2.62
N TYR A 813 18.96 -10.24 2.06
CA TYR A 813 19.11 -10.03 0.62
C TYR A 813 20.56 -9.88 0.15
N GLU A 814 21.47 -9.40 1.00
CA GLU A 814 22.86 -9.10 0.63
C GLU A 814 23.86 -10.15 1.11
N GLU A 815 23.53 -10.97 2.12
CA GLU A 815 24.43 -11.99 2.67
C GLU A 815 23.87 -13.41 2.58
N TRP A 816 22.71 -13.66 3.19
CA TRP A 816 22.19 -15.00 3.40
C TRP A 816 21.69 -15.64 2.10
N LEU A 817 20.75 -15.02 1.38
CA LEU A 817 20.24 -15.56 0.10
C LEU A 817 21.37 -15.79 -0.93
N PRO A 818 22.30 -14.84 -1.17
CA PRO A 818 23.41 -15.07 -2.10
C PRO A 818 24.31 -16.24 -1.68
N THR A 819 24.55 -16.43 -0.38
CA THR A 819 25.38 -17.53 0.13
C THR A 819 24.75 -18.90 -0.12
N LEU A 820 23.41 -18.97 -0.20
CA LEU A 820 22.68 -20.18 -0.62
C LEU A 820 22.63 -20.37 -2.15
N GLY A 821 23.22 -19.45 -2.92
CA GLY A 821 23.18 -19.41 -4.39
C GLY A 821 21.88 -18.85 -4.96
N ILE A 822 21.14 -18.04 -4.18
CA ILE A 822 19.91 -17.38 -4.61
C ILE A 822 20.21 -15.95 -5.05
N ASP A 823 20.33 -15.76 -6.37
CA ASP A 823 20.41 -14.42 -6.96
C ASP A 823 19.04 -13.88 -7.36
N LEU A 824 18.66 -12.71 -6.83
CA LEU A 824 17.44 -11.99 -7.21
C LEU A 824 17.74 -10.84 -8.19
N PRO A 825 16.77 -10.44 -9.04
CA PRO A 825 16.90 -9.22 -9.83
C PRO A 825 17.12 -7.98 -8.98
N ALA A 826 17.79 -6.98 -9.54
CA ALA A 826 17.99 -5.68 -8.91
C ALA A 826 16.64 -5.06 -8.54
N TYR A 827 16.55 -4.54 -7.32
CA TYR A 827 15.33 -3.94 -6.80
C TYR A 827 14.89 -2.73 -7.64
N GLN A 828 13.60 -2.65 -7.96
CA GLN A 828 13.01 -1.59 -8.79
C GLN A 828 12.12 -0.62 -7.99
N GLY A 829 12.14 -0.71 -6.66
CA GLY A 829 11.23 0.02 -5.78
C GLY A 829 9.96 -0.76 -5.46
N PHE A 830 9.15 -0.21 -4.56
CA PHE A 830 7.87 -0.78 -4.13
C PHE A 830 6.88 -0.85 -5.29
N GLN A 831 6.25 -2.01 -5.47
CA GLN A 831 5.26 -2.32 -6.50
C GLN A 831 3.93 -2.66 -5.82
N ALA A 832 2.98 -1.72 -5.86
CA ALA A 832 1.71 -1.83 -5.15
C ALA A 832 0.77 -2.94 -5.66
N ASP A 833 1.05 -3.53 -6.82
CA ASP A 833 0.33 -4.64 -7.42
C ASP A 833 0.95 -6.02 -7.14
N VAL A 834 2.12 -6.06 -6.48
CA VAL A 834 2.74 -7.29 -5.98
C VAL A 834 2.11 -7.68 -4.64
N ASN A 835 1.59 -8.90 -4.55
CA ASN A 835 1.03 -9.43 -3.30
C ASN A 835 2.12 -10.16 -2.50
N PRO A 836 2.53 -9.67 -1.33
CA PRO A 836 3.58 -10.26 -0.49
C PRO A 836 3.12 -11.51 0.29
N ALA A 837 1.87 -11.96 0.16
CA ALA A 837 1.35 -13.11 0.89
C ALA A 837 2.22 -14.36 0.73
N ILE A 838 2.43 -15.08 1.83
CA ILE A 838 3.20 -16.31 1.85
C ILE A 838 2.51 -17.38 1.00
N MET A 839 3.23 -17.99 0.07
CA MET A 839 2.74 -19.10 -0.73
C MET A 839 2.59 -20.37 0.12
N ASN A 840 1.48 -21.08 -0.04
CA ASN A 840 1.22 -22.32 0.69
C ASN A 840 2.32 -23.37 0.46
N VAL A 841 2.79 -23.54 -0.78
CA VAL A 841 3.90 -24.45 -1.12
C VAL A 841 5.25 -23.99 -0.54
N PHE A 842 5.46 -22.67 -0.40
CA PHE A 842 6.68 -22.14 0.20
C PHE A 842 6.78 -22.53 1.67
N SER A 843 5.81 -22.15 2.49
CA SER A 843 5.84 -22.42 3.95
C SER A 843 5.64 -23.89 4.32
N THR A 844 4.97 -24.66 3.46
CA THR A 844 4.65 -26.07 3.75
C THR A 844 5.72 -27.04 3.22
N ALA A 845 6.47 -26.66 2.18
CA ALA A 845 7.49 -27.52 1.58
C ALA A 845 8.81 -26.77 1.35
N ALA A 846 8.88 -25.85 0.39
CA ALA A 846 10.16 -25.35 -0.12
C ALA A 846 11.04 -24.69 0.97
N TYR A 847 10.45 -23.95 1.89
CA TYR A 847 11.18 -23.22 2.93
C TYR A 847 11.54 -24.07 4.15
N ARG A 848 11.01 -25.30 4.22
CA ARG A 848 11.43 -26.32 5.19
C ARG A 848 12.76 -26.99 4.82
N TYR A 849 13.57 -26.30 4.00
CA TYR A 849 14.87 -26.77 3.57
C TYR A 849 15.82 -26.96 4.76
N GLY A 850 15.69 -26.09 5.77
CA GLY A 850 16.51 -26.12 6.98
C GLY A 850 16.55 -27.50 7.65
N HIS A 851 15.46 -28.26 7.58
CA HIS A 851 15.31 -29.53 8.29
C HIS A 851 16.29 -30.63 7.85
N SER A 852 16.80 -30.63 6.61
CA SER A 852 17.87 -31.56 6.19
C SER A 852 19.27 -31.00 6.46
N THR A 853 19.39 -29.67 6.58
CA THR A 853 20.68 -28.98 6.72
C THR A 853 21.16 -28.82 8.17
N ILE A 854 20.36 -29.25 9.15
CA ILE A 854 20.69 -29.14 10.58
C ILE A 854 21.64 -30.28 11.01
N GLY A 855 22.73 -29.90 11.67
CA GLY A 855 23.66 -30.83 12.33
C GLY A 855 23.25 -31.14 13.78
N PRO A 856 23.76 -32.24 14.37
CA PRO A 856 23.40 -32.66 15.73
C PRO A 856 24.12 -31.90 16.84
N GLU A 857 25.20 -31.16 16.55
CA GLU A 857 26.10 -30.60 17.56
C GLU A 857 26.01 -29.08 17.67
N PHE A 858 25.96 -28.59 18.91
CA PHE A 858 26.01 -27.18 19.28
C PHE A 858 27.33 -26.91 19.98
N VAL A 859 28.12 -26.01 19.39
CA VAL A 859 29.51 -25.76 19.76
C VAL A 859 29.61 -24.40 20.44
N MET A 860 30.36 -24.36 21.54
CA MET A 860 30.71 -23.11 22.22
C MET A 860 32.21 -22.84 22.12
N MET A 861 32.58 -21.59 21.85
CA MET A 861 33.96 -21.16 21.76
C MET A 861 34.23 -19.87 22.54
N ASP A 862 35.45 -19.78 23.07
CA ASP A 862 35.96 -18.56 23.70
C ASP A 862 36.59 -17.59 22.66
N ASN A 863 37.05 -16.44 23.14
CA ASN A 863 37.70 -15.41 22.33
C ASN A 863 39.08 -15.80 21.75
N SER A 864 39.61 -16.95 22.15
CA SER A 864 40.85 -17.52 21.60
C SER A 864 40.58 -18.59 20.56
N GLY A 865 39.30 -18.87 20.25
CA GLY A 865 38.89 -19.95 19.35
C GLY A 865 38.99 -21.35 19.98
N ASN A 866 39.10 -21.45 21.31
CA ASN A 866 39.09 -22.74 21.99
C ASN A 866 37.67 -23.18 22.33
N TYR A 867 37.41 -24.48 22.26
CA TYR A 867 36.16 -25.06 22.75
C TYR A 867 35.97 -24.83 24.25
N MET A 868 34.76 -24.45 24.65
CA MET A 868 34.38 -24.24 26.05
C MET A 868 33.53 -25.39 26.59
N GLU A 869 33.85 -25.90 27.77
CA GLU A 869 33.04 -26.95 28.40
C GLU A 869 31.79 -26.39 29.10
N PRO A 870 30.59 -26.97 28.87
CA PRO A 870 30.33 -28.12 28.00
C PRO A 870 30.20 -27.76 26.51
N SER A 871 31.05 -28.29 25.62
CA SER A 871 30.90 -28.10 24.15
C SER A 871 30.38 -29.38 23.49
N GLY A 872 29.81 -29.29 22.30
CA GLY A 872 29.27 -30.45 21.57
C GLY A 872 27.94 -30.94 22.14
N LEU A 873 27.11 -30.00 22.60
CA LEU A 873 25.77 -30.31 23.11
C LEU A 873 24.92 -30.87 21.97
N GLN A 874 24.21 -31.96 22.24
CA GLN A 874 23.34 -32.59 21.25
C GLN A 874 22.04 -31.81 21.12
N LEU A 875 21.58 -31.59 19.88
CA LEU A 875 20.33 -30.87 19.56
C LEU A 875 19.14 -31.40 20.38
N ARG A 876 19.00 -32.73 20.48
CA ARG A 876 17.93 -33.39 21.25
C ARG A 876 17.83 -32.95 22.72
N SER A 877 18.92 -32.46 23.30
CA SER A 877 18.97 -32.01 24.70
C SER A 877 18.60 -30.53 24.87
N MET A 878 18.58 -29.77 23.78
CA MET A 878 18.35 -28.32 23.76
C MET A 878 16.93 -27.92 23.40
N PHE A 879 16.11 -28.85 22.90
CA PHE A 879 14.73 -28.54 22.53
C PHE A 879 13.91 -27.99 23.71
N PHE A 880 13.40 -26.76 23.59
CA PHE A 880 12.55 -26.11 24.60
C PHE A 880 13.09 -26.19 26.02
N ASN A 881 14.41 -26.06 26.17
CA ASN A 881 15.10 -26.15 27.46
C ASN A 881 15.79 -24.82 27.82
N PRO A 882 15.03 -23.80 28.27
CA PRO A 882 15.58 -22.49 28.62
C PRO A 882 16.54 -22.53 29.82
N GLY A 883 16.50 -23.61 30.64
CA GLY A 883 17.42 -23.80 31.76
C GLY A 883 18.88 -23.90 31.31
N ILE A 884 19.16 -24.60 30.21
CA ILE A 884 20.53 -24.71 29.67
C ILE A 884 21.07 -23.32 29.29
N MET A 885 20.23 -22.49 28.66
CA MET A 885 20.62 -21.13 28.27
C MET A 885 20.81 -20.21 29.49
N GLY A 886 19.97 -20.37 30.52
CA GLY A 886 20.14 -19.66 31.79
C GLY A 886 21.44 -20.03 32.52
N ASP A 887 21.80 -21.32 32.51
CA ASP A 887 23.05 -21.82 33.10
C ASP A 887 24.30 -21.34 32.33
N MET A 888 24.19 -21.11 31.01
CA MET A 888 25.27 -20.53 30.19
C MET A 888 25.53 -19.06 30.54
N GLY A 889 24.52 -18.31 30.95
CA GLY A 889 24.62 -16.91 31.41
C GLY A 889 24.92 -15.87 30.32
N ASP A 890 25.39 -16.27 29.13
CA ASP A 890 25.57 -15.41 27.96
C ASP A 890 25.44 -16.23 26.66
N VAL A 891 24.94 -15.59 25.59
CA VAL A 891 24.79 -16.19 24.25
C VAL A 891 26.08 -16.16 23.44
N ALA A 892 27.06 -15.36 23.88
CA ALA A 892 28.29 -15.09 23.15
C ALA A 892 29.04 -16.39 22.73
N PRO A 893 29.36 -17.33 23.62
CA PRO A 893 30.14 -18.51 23.23
C PRO A 893 29.48 -19.37 22.15
N LEU A 894 28.15 -19.47 22.19
CA LEU A 894 27.37 -20.25 21.22
C LEU A 894 27.34 -19.54 19.86
N LEU A 895 27.11 -18.23 19.83
CA LEU A 895 27.15 -17.44 18.59
C LEU A 895 28.52 -17.54 17.89
N ALA A 896 29.62 -17.61 18.64
CA ALA A 896 30.97 -17.81 18.11
C ALA A 896 31.13 -19.22 17.54
N GLY A 897 30.88 -20.24 18.37
CA GLY A 897 31.15 -21.63 18.01
C GLY A 897 30.34 -22.12 16.80
N MET A 898 29.09 -21.65 16.67
CA MET A 898 28.23 -22.03 15.54
C MET A 898 28.70 -21.50 14.17
N THR A 899 29.66 -20.55 14.12
CA THR A 899 30.31 -20.19 12.84
C THR A 899 31.26 -21.27 12.32
N THR A 900 31.68 -22.20 13.18
CA THR A 900 32.63 -23.28 12.84
C THR A 900 31.94 -24.61 12.55
N VAL A 901 30.65 -24.72 12.86
CA VAL A 901 29.85 -25.91 12.61
C VAL A 901 29.36 -25.88 11.17
N HIS A 902 29.70 -26.90 10.39
CA HIS A 902 29.19 -27.06 9.03
C HIS A 902 27.69 -27.38 9.04
N ALA A 903 26.96 -26.76 8.12
CA ALA A 903 25.61 -27.20 7.78
C ALA A 903 25.68 -28.59 7.12
N GLN A 904 24.63 -29.38 7.32
CA GLN A 904 24.42 -30.59 6.53
C GLN A 904 23.89 -30.23 5.13
N ASP A 905 23.99 -31.15 4.19
CA ASP A 905 23.59 -30.92 2.81
C ASP A 905 22.05 -30.77 2.66
N PHE A 906 21.62 -30.10 1.59
CA PHE A 906 20.21 -30.08 1.20
C PHE A 906 19.91 -31.33 0.38
N ASP A 907 19.57 -32.41 1.06
CA ASP A 907 19.37 -33.71 0.46
C ASP A 907 18.31 -34.55 1.21
N CYS A 908 18.11 -35.78 0.75
CA CYS A 908 17.21 -36.72 1.40
C CYS A 908 17.84 -37.41 2.62
N HIS A 909 18.67 -36.75 3.43
CA HIS A 909 19.18 -37.30 4.69
C HIS A 909 18.85 -36.37 5.85
N VAL A 910 18.31 -36.93 6.94
CA VAL A 910 17.96 -36.17 8.14
C VAL A 910 18.45 -36.91 9.38
N ILE A 911 19.13 -36.18 10.25
CA ILE A 911 19.70 -36.70 11.50
C ILE A 911 18.62 -37.27 12.44
N ASP A 912 19.02 -38.27 13.22
CA ASP A 912 18.12 -38.95 14.16
C ASP A 912 17.50 -38.01 15.22
N ASP A 913 18.21 -36.93 15.60
CA ASP A 913 17.69 -35.93 16.55
C ASP A 913 16.38 -35.29 16.06
N LEU A 914 16.17 -35.18 14.74
CA LEU A 914 14.94 -34.69 14.13
C LEU A 914 14.04 -35.81 13.59
N ARG A 915 14.63 -36.90 13.10
CA ARG A 915 13.88 -38.01 12.46
C ARG A 915 13.28 -39.00 13.47
N ASN A 916 13.89 -39.15 14.63
CA ASN A 916 13.56 -40.19 15.61
C ASN A 916 13.42 -39.68 17.06
N PHE A 917 14.01 -38.53 17.38
CA PHE A 917 14.05 -37.99 18.74
C PHE A 917 13.48 -36.56 18.85
N LEU A 918 12.70 -36.12 17.86
CA LEU A 918 12.14 -34.77 17.86
C LEU A 918 11.26 -34.60 19.11
N PHE A 919 11.65 -33.66 19.98
CA PHE A 919 11.01 -33.39 21.26
C PHE A 919 10.98 -34.58 22.24
N GLY A 920 11.95 -35.48 22.16
CA GLY A 920 12.17 -36.52 23.17
C GLY A 920 12.27 -37.94 22.60
N PRO A 921 12.48 -38.96 23.46
CA PRO A 921 12.68 -40.32 22.99
C PRO A 921 11.38 -40.98 22.48
N PRO A 922 11.48 -41.92 21.52
CA PRO A 922 10.35 -42.72 21.07
C PRO A 922 9.59 -43.38 22.23
N GLY A 923 8.27 -43.32 22.20
CA GLY A 923 7.40 -43.87 23.26
C GLY A 923 7.27 -42.98 24.51
N ALA A 924 8.00 -41.86 24.59
CA ALA A 924 7.90 -40.87 25.66
C ALA A 924 7.57 -39.45 25.14
N GLY A 925 6.98 -39.35 23.94
CA GLY A 925 6.62 -38.08 23.29
C GLY A 925 7.46 -37.72 22.06
N GLY A 926 8.50 -38.50 21.74
CA GLY A 926 9.31 -38.30 20.53
C GLY A 926 8.52 -38.41 19.21
N LEU A 927 8.92 -37.61 18.22
CA LEU A 927 8.30 -37.51 16.89
C LEU A 927 9.34 -37.68 15.77
N ASP A 928 8.85 -37.69 14.53
CA ASP A 928 9.66 -37.71 13.30
C ASP A 928 9.30 -36.50 12.43
N LEU A 929 10.23 -35.55 12.32
CA LEU A 929 10.04 -34.31 11.56
C LEU A 929 9.80 -34.56 10.06
N VAL A 930 10.44 -35.59 9.47
CA VAL A 930 10.26 -35.97 8.06
C VAL A 930 8.81 -36.40 7.84
N SER A 931 8.33 -37.31 8.70
CA SER A 931 6.94 -37.78 8.66
C SER A 931 5.94 -36.64 8.81
N LEU A 932 6.19 -35.71 9.73
CA LEU A 932 5.36 -34.52 9.93
C LEU A 932 5.37 -33.58 8.72
N ASN A 933 6.51 -33.34 8.07
CA ASN A 933 6.61 -32.49 6.88
C ASN A 933 5.78 -33.03 5.72
N LEU A 934 5.93 -34.32 5.42
CA LEU A 934 5.18 -35.01 4.37
C LEU A 934 3.67 -34.95 4.66
N ASN A 935 3.29 -35.29 5.89
CA ASN A 935 1.88 -35.31 6.27
C ASN A 935 1.27 -33.90 6.34
N ARG A 936 2.05 -32.87 6.66
CA ARG A 936 1.62 -31.46 6.62
C ARG A 936 1.42 -30.96 5.19
N GLY A 937 2.27 -31.36 4.25
CA GLY A 937 2.03 -31.13 2.82
C GLY A 937 0.70 -31.71 2.37
N ARG A 938 0.39 -32.94 2.82
CA ARG A 938 -0.87 -33.61 2.51
C ARG A 938 -2.07 -32.92 3.14
N ASP A 939 -1.98 -32.59 4.42
CA ASP A 939 -2.99 -31.84 5.19
C ASP A 939 -3.37 -30.54 4.48
N ARG A 940 -2.38 -29.79 4.01
CA ARG A 940 -2.56 -28.47 3.39
C ARG A 940 -2.88 -28.51 1.90
N GLY A 941 -3.19 -29.70 1.39
CA GLY A 941 -3.67 -29.88 0.01
C GLY A 941 -2.61 -29.63 -1.05
N LEU A 942 -1.31 -29.83 -0.77
CA LEU A 942 -0.28 -29.69 -1.80
C LEU A 942 -0.42 -30.76 -2.90
N ALA A 943 -0.18 -30.36 -4.15
CA ALA A 943 -0.11 -31.28 -5.29
C ALA A 943 1.02 -32.31 -5.15
N ASP A 944 1.14 -33.23 -6.10
CA ASP A 944 2.37 -34.04 -6.22
C ASP A 944 3.51 -33.19 -6.79
N PHE A 945 4.76 -33.64 -6.57
CA PHE A 945 5.96 -32.93 -6.98
C PHE A 945 5.97 -32.59 -8.48
N ASN A 946 5.54 -33.51 -9.35
CA ASN A 946 5.52 -33.30 -10.79
C ASN A 946 4.51 -32.22 -11.20
N THR A 947 3.34 -32.19 -10.55
CA THR A 947 2.36 -31.12 -10.74
C THR A 947 2.92 -29.76 -10.31
N ILE A 948 3.54 -29.67 -9.12
CA ILE A 948 4.16 -28.42 -8.65
C ILE A 948 5.25 -27.94 -9.61
N ARG A 949 6.08 -28.84 -10.14
CA ARG A 949 7.07 -28.49 -11.17
C ARG A 949 6.42 -27.78 -12.35
N GLN A 950 5.33 -28.32 -12.88
CA GLN A 950 4.64 -27.74 -14.03
C GLN A 950 4.01 -26.38 -13.72
N GLU A 951 3.43 -26.22 -12.53
CA GLU A 951 2.84 -24.95 -12.07
C GLU A 951 3.89 -23.83 -11.95
N PHE A 952 5.14 -24.19 -11.60
CA PHE A 952 6.28 -23.26 -11.58
C PHE A 952 7.10 -23.26 -12.89
N GLY A 953 6.50 -23.73 -14.00
CA GLY A 953 7.08 -23.61 -15.35
C GLY A 953 8.19 -24.61 -15.68
N LEU A 954 8.42 -25.62 -14.83
CA LEU A 954 9.41 -26.66 -15.04
C LEU A 954 8.82 -27.90 -15.74
N SER A 955 9.69 -28.67 -16.39
CA SER A 955 9.28 -29.91 -17.06
C SER A 955 8.98 -31.02 -16.05
N LYS A 956 7.86 -31.70 -16.26
CA LYS A 956 7.49 -32.93 -15.57
C LYS A 956 8.55 -34.02 -15.78
N LEU A 957 8.88 -34.76 -14.72
CA LEU A 957 9.75 -35.93 -14.78
C LEU A 957 8.95 -37.16 -15.25
N SER A 958 9.51 -37.89 -16.21
CA SER A 958 8.85 -39.06 -16.82
C SER A 958 9.24 -40.40 -16.17
N SER A 959 10.33 -40.43 -15.41
CA SER A 959 10.84 -41.63 -14.74
C SER A 959 11.73 -41.27 -13.55
N PHE A 960 11.84 -42.18 -12.57
CA PHE A 960 12.71 -41.99 -11.39
C PHE A 960 14.18 -41.73 -11.73
N SER A 961 14.70 -42.25 -12.84
CA SER A 961 16.08 -41.96 -13.26
C SER A 961 16.35 -40.51 -13.67
N GLN A 962 15.31 -39.66 -13.72
CA GLN A 962 15.42 -38.23 -13.99
C GLN A 962 15.30 -37.38 -12.71
N LEU A 963 15.08 -38.01 -11.54
CA LEU A 963 14.89 -37.31 -10.27
C LEU A 963 16.21 -36.79 -9.72
N SER A 964 17.21 -37.66 -9.63
CA SER A 964 18.55 -37.37 -9.13
C SER A 964 19.62 -38.01 -10.02
N SER A 965 20.85 -37.48 -9.97
CA SER A 965 22.04 -38.14 -10.50
C SER A 965 22.43 -39.38 -9.70
N ASP A 966 21.92 -39.56 -8.47
CA ASP A 966 22.15 -40.76 -7.66
C ASP A 966 21.20 -41.91 -8.06
N PRO A 967 21.71 -42.98 -8.69
CA PRO A 967 20.89 -44.12 -9.08
C PRO A 967 20.37 -44.94 -7.89
N VAL A 968 21.02 -44.88 -6.72
CA VAL A 968 20.57 -45.57 -5.51
C VAL A 968 19.36 -44.83 -4.95
N LEU A 969 19.47 -43.51 -4.74
CA LEU A 969 18.33 -42.69 -4.32
C LEU A 969 17.11 -42.89 -5.23
N ASN A 970 17.32 -42.87 -6.55
CA ASN A 970 16.25 -43.13 -7.53
C ASN A 970 15.60 -44.51 -7.36
N GLN A 971 16.35 -45.55 -6.99
CA GLN A 971 15.82 -46.88 -6.70
C GLN A 971 14.99 -46.92 -5.42
N HIS A 972 15.42 -46.22 -4.36
CA HIS A 972 14.65 -46.10 -3.12
C HIS A 972 13.32 -45.37 -3.37
N PHE A 973 13.34 -44.26 -4.12
CA PHE A 973 12.10 -43.58 -4.54
C PHE A 973 11.19 -44.49 -5.38
N ALA A 974 11.75 -45.23 -6.34
CA ALA A 974 10.98 -46.17 -7.15
C ALA A 974 10.36 -47.30 -6.33
N PHE A 975 11.09 -47.80 -5.32
CA PHE A 975 10.61 -48.84 -4.40
C PHE A 975 9.44 -48.34 -3.54
N VAL A 976 9.58 -47.14 -2.95
CA VAL A 976 8.60 -46.60 -2.00
C VAL A 976 7.37 -46.03 -2.71
N TYR A 977 7.56 -45.12 -3.69
CA TYR A 977 6.45 -44.42 -4.34
C TYR A 977 5.80 -45.19 -5.47
N GLN A 978 6.53 -46.09 -6.13
CA GLN A 978 6.09 -46.93 -7.27
C GLN A 978 5.69 -46.17 -8.55
N ASP A 979 5.19 -44.93 -8.42
CA ASP A 979 4.81 -44.01 -9.49
C ASP A 979 5.47 -42.65 -9.24
N ILE A 980 6.16 -42.12 -10.25
CA ILE A 980 6.86 -40.83 -10.22
C ILE A 980 5.91 -39.65 -9.90
N ASN A 981 4.61 -39.82 -10.17
CA ASN A 981 3.58 -38.80 -9.94
C ASN A 981 2.97 -38.85 -8.54
N LYS A 982 3.54 -39.65 -7.63
CA LYS A 982 3.10 -39.74 -6.23
C LYS A 982 4.06 -39.09 -5.25
N ILE A 983 5.20 -38.58 -5.72
CA ILE A 983 6.22 -37.98 -4.86
C ILE A 983 5.64 -36.76 -4.15
N ASP A 984 5.74 -36.73 -2.82
CA ASP A 984 5.40 -35.54 -2.04
C ASP A 984 6.40 -34.41 -2.36
N PRO A 985 5.96 -33.15 -2.55
CA PRO A 985 6.81 -32.07 -3.03
C PRO A 985 8.09 -31.84 -2.23
N TRP A 986 8.03 -31.88 -0.90
CA TRP A 986 9.19 -31.68 -0.04
C TRP A 986 10.26 -32.76 -0.29
N ALA A 987 9.86 -34.04 -0.41
CA ALA A 987 10.80 -35.12 -0.73
C ALA A 987 11.35 -35.00 -2.16
N GLY A 988 10.51 -34.61 -3.12
CA GLY A 988 10.96 -34.40 -4.50
C GLY A 988 11.98 -33.28 -4.63
N MET A 989 11.77 -32.15 -3.93
CA MET A 989 12.69 -31.01 -3.91
C MET A 989 14.06 -31.37 -3.33
N LEU A 990 14.10 -32.15 -2.24
CA LEU A 990 15.33 -32.62 -1.61
C LEU A 990 16.08 -33.67 -2.45
N ALA A 991 15.39 -34.38 -3.34
CA ALA A 991 16.00 -35.38 -4.20
C ALA A 991 16.63 -34.79 -5.47
N GLU A 992 16.26 -33.57 -5.85
CA GLU A 992 16.80 -32.94 -7.06
C GLU A 992 18.30 -32.66 -6.92
N ASP A 993 19.03 -32.85 -8.02
CA ASP A 993 20.42 -32.38 -8.10
C ASP A 993 20.48 -30.86 -7.89
N HIS A 994 21.47 -30.42 -7.12
CA HIS A 994 21.72 -29.00 -6.90
C HIS A 994 22.01 -28.27 -8.20
N MET A 995 21.51 -27.03 -8.30
CA MET A 995 21.94 -26.12 -9.34
C MET A 995 23.42 -25.73 -9.14
N PRO A 996 24.16 -25.42 -10.23
CA PRO A 996 25.56 -25.03 -10.12
C PRO A 996 25.76 -23.83 -9.17
N GLY A 997 26.56 -24.02 -8.12
CA GLY A 997 26.88 -22.96 -7.15
C GLY A 997 25.72 -22.60 -6.20
N ALA A 998 24.70 -23.45 -6.09
CA ALA A 998 23.55 -23.22 -5.22
C ALA A 998 23.22 -24.45 -4.37
N LEU A 999 22.56 -24.22 -3.24
CA LEU A 999 22.11 -25.28 -2.33
C LEU A 999 20.91 -26.06 -2.90
N PHE A 1000 20.12 -25.42 -3.76
CA PHE A 1000 18.82 -25.94 -4.18
C PHE A 1000 18.82 -26.54 -5.58
N GLY A 1001 17.99 -27.57 -5.77
CA GLY A 1001 17.52 -27.98 -7.08
C GLY A 1001 16.54 -26.97 -7.72
N PRO A 1002 16.21 -27.14 -9.00
CA PRO A 1002 15.47 -26.14 -9.78
C PRO A 1002 14.07 -25.84 -9.24
N THR A 1003 13.37 -26.79 -8.63
CA THR A 1003 12.00 -26.57 -8.13
C THR A 1003 12.00 -25.69 -6.89
N ALA A 1004 12.79 -26.05 -5.88
CA ALA A 1004 12.92 -25.24 -4.65
C ALA A 1004 13.47 -23.84 -4.98
N MET A 1005 14.45 -23.75 -5.89
CA MET A 1005 15.02 -22.47 -6.33
C MET A 1005 13.97 -21.52 -6.91
N ASN A 1006 13.08 -21.99 -7.80
CA ASN A 1006 12.04 -21.13 -8.39
C ASN A 1006 11.03 -20.63 -7.35
N ILE A 1007 10.60 -21.50 -6.44
CA ILE A 1007 9.62 -21.16 -5.40
C ILE A 1007 10.20 -20.13 -4.42
N ILE A 1008 11.42 -20.36 -3.93
CA ILE A 1008 12.08 -19.48 -2.96
C ILE A 1008 12.39 -18.12 -3.61
N LYS A 1009 12.94 -18.09 -4.84
CA LYS A 1009 13.18 -16.83 -5.56
C LYS A 1009 11.92 -16.01 -5.72
N ARG A 1010 10.81 -16.67 -6.09
CA ARG A 1010 9.53 -15.98 -6.25
C ARG A 1010 9.04 -15.38 -4.94
N GLN A 1011 9.04 -16.15 -3.85
CA GLN A 1011 8.56 -15.67 -2.55
C GLN A 1011 9.33 -14.45 -2.05
N PHE A 1012 10.67 -14.51 -2.04
CA PHE A 1012 11.48 -13.39 -1.56
C PHE A 1012 11.42 -12.17 -2.48
N THR A 1013 11.23 -12.37 -3.79
CA THR A 1013 10.95 -11.24 -4.70
C THR A 1013 9.63 -10.58 -4.34
N ASP A 1014 8.56 -11.36 -4.12
CA ASP A 1014 7.23 -10.84 -3.83
C ASP A 1014 7.17 -10.12 -2.47
N ILE A 1015 7.84 -10.65 -1.45
CA ILE A 1015 7.94 -9.98 -0.14
C ILE A 1015 8.71 -8.66 -0.27
N ARG A 1016 9.86 -8.64 -0.95
CA ARG A 1016 10.65 -7.40 -1.13
C ARG A 1016 9.93 -6.33 -1.95
N ASP A 1017 9.39 -6.74 -3.10
CA ASP A 1017 8.82 -5.83 -4.08
C ASP A 1017 7.42 -5.36 -3.65
N GLY A 1018 6.69 -6.19 -2.89
CA GLY A 1018 5.38 -5.86 -2.31
C GLY A 1018 5.43 -5.14 -0.96
N ASP A 1019 6.61 -4.77 -0.45
CA ASP A 1019 6.76 -4.09 0.83
C ASP A 1019 7.07 -2.59 0.67
N ARG A 1020 6.11 -1.75 1.08
CA ARG A 1020 6.24 -0.28 1.07
C ARG A 1020 7.34 0.24 2.01
N PHE A 1021 7.71 -0.56 3.00
CA PHE A 1021 8.66 -0.23 4.05
C PHE A 1021 9.98 -1.01 3.91
N TYR A 1022 10.24 -1.64 2.76
CA TYR A 1022 11.58 -2.17 2.47
C TYR A 1022 12.63 -1.07 2.60
N PHE A 1023 13.72 -1.33 3.31
CA PHE A 1023 14.59 -0.27 3.83
C PHE A 1023 15.15 0.68 2.76
N GLU A 1024 15.36 0.22 1.51
CA GLU A 1024 15.86 1.08 0.43
C GLU A 1024 14.85 2.19 0.04
N VAL A 1025 13.55 1.94 0.18
CA VAL A 1025 12.48 2.90 -0.16
C VAL A 1025 11.80 3.51 1.06
N ASP A 1026 12.08 3.03 2.28
CA ASP A 1026 11.48 3.57 3.50
C ASP A 1026 11.75 5.09 3.61
N PRO A 1027 10.71 5.94 3.67
CA PRO A 1027 10.87 7.39 3.65
C PRO A 1027 11.34 7.98 4.99
N VAL A 1028 11.29 7.21 6.08
CA VAL A 1028 11.73 7.66 7.42
C VAL A 1028 13.25 7.50 7.57
N LEU A 1029 13.83 6.49 6.92
CA LEU A 1029 15.28 6.27 6.95
C LEU A 1029 15.99 7.31 6.07
N SER A 1030 16.98 7.99 6.64
CA SER A 1030 17.86 8.90 5.90
C SER A 1030 18.73 8.15 4.91
N THR A 1031 19.23 8.85 3.88
CA THR A 1031 20.19 8.27 2.91
C THR A 1031 21.42 7.67 3.60
N ARG A 1032 21.86 8.27 4.71
CA ARG A 1032 22.98 7.76 5.51
C ARG A 1032 22.62 6.45 6.21
N GLU A 1033 21.47 6.40 6.88
CA GLU A 1033 21.03 5.18 7.57
C GLU A 1033 20.83 4.02 6.59
N LYS A 1034 20.25 4.27 5.41
CA LYS A 1034 20.13 3.25 4.35
C LYS A 1034 21.49 2.72 3.91
N ALA A 1035 22.48 3.60 3.75
CA ALA A 1035 23.84 3.20 3.41
C ALA A 1035 24.51 2.41 4.55
N ASP A 1036 24.31 2.83 5.81
CA ASP A 1036 24.85 2.16 7.00
C ASP A 1036 24.22 0.77 7.20
N ILE A 1037 22.91 0.63 6.93
CA ILE A 1037 22.18 -0.64 6.93
C ILE A 1037 22.75 -1.58 5.86
N LYS A 1038 22.86 -1.11 4.61
CA LYS A 1038 23.37 -1.90 3.48
C LYS A 1038 24.84 -2.33 3.65
N ALA A 1039 25.62 -1.55 4.41
CA ALA A 1039 27.03 -1.86 4.69
C ALA A 1039 27.24 -2.72 5.96
N THR A 1040 26.22 -2.89 6.80
CA THR A 1040 26.35 -3.67 8.04
C THR A 1040 26.15 -5.16 7.76
N ARG A 1041 27.06 -5.98 8.28
CA ARG A 1041 27.01 -7.45 8.17
C ARG A 1041 26.53 -8.09 9.47
N MET A 1042 26.06 -9.34 9.41
CA MET A 1042 25.71 -10.12 10.60
C MET A 1042 26.86 -10.20 11.62
N ALA A 1043 28.11 -10.34 11.15
CA ALA A 1043 29.31 -10.33 12.00
C ALA A 1043 29.48 -9.00 12.77
N ASP A 1044 29.11 -7.86 12.15
CA ASP A 1044 29.18 -6.56 12.81
C ASP A 1044 28.13 -6.45 13.93
N ILE A 1045 26.92 -6.98 13.73
CA ILE A 1045 25.88 -7.01 14.77
C ILE A 1045 26.34 -7.88 15.96
N ILE A 1046 26.92 -9.06 15.69
CA ILE A 1046 27.45 -9.94 16.75
C ILE A 1046 28.53 -9.22 17.57
N ARG A 1047 29.50 -8.59 16.91
CA ARG A 1047 30.58 -7.86 17.60
C ARG A 1047 30.10 -6.62 18.37
N ARG A 1048 29.01 -5.98 17.94
CA ARG A 1048 28.43 -4.81 18.63
C ARG A 1048 27.69 -5.18 19.91
N ASN A 1049 27.19 -6.41 20.00
CA ASN A 1049 26.22 -6.83 21.02
C ASN A 1049 26.71 -8.01 21.88
N THR A 1050 27.97 -8.42 21.73
CA THR A 1050 28.56 -9.52 22.50
C THR A 1050 30.01 -9.24 22.87
N SER A 1051 30.53 -10.02 23.82
CA SER A 1051 31.96 -10.01 24.18
C SER A 1051 32.85 -10.74 23.16
N ILE A 1052 32.28 -11.34 22.10
CA ILE A 1052 33.00 -12.13 21.10
C ILE A 1052 33.82 -11.23 20.20
N THR A 1053 35.05 -11.65 19.98
CA THR A 1053 36.01 -11.01 19.08
C THR A 1053 36.58 -11.99 18.06
N PHE A 1054 36.50 -13.30 18.32
CA PHE A 1054 36.85 -14.37 17.41
C PHE A 1054 35.61 -14.76 16.59
N ILE A 1055 35.41 -14.10 15.44
CA ILE A 1055 34.30 -14.42 14.53
C ILE A 1055 34.65 -14.01 13.10
N SER A 1056 34.30 -14.86 12.12
CA SER A 1056 34.45 -14.56 10.70
C SER A 1056 33.59 -13.36 10.29
N ASP A 1057 34.06 -12.57 9.32
CA ASP A 1057 33.24 -11.55 8.66
C ASP A 1057 32.11 -12.17 7.82
N HIS A 1058 32.29 -13.40 7.35
CA HIS A 1058 31.35 -14.18 6.53
C HIS A 1058 30.70 -15.29 7.35
N VAL A 1059 29.87 -14.93 8.34
CA VAL A 1059 29.35 -15.91 9.32
C VAL A 1059 28.54 -17.05 8.72
N PHE A 1060 27.99 -16.91 7.50
CA PHE A 1060 27.22 -17.94 6.80
C PHE A 1060 28.08 -19.03 6.14
N LYS A 1061 29.40 -18.89 6.14
CA LYS A 1061 30.36 -19.89 5.66
C LYS A 1061 31.31 -20.31 6.76
N VAL A 1062 31.75 -21.56 6.72
CA VAL A 1062 32.83 -22.05 7.57
C VAL A 1062 34.15 -21.62 6.95
N GLU A 1063 34.69 -20.50 7.42
CA GLU A 1063 36.01 -19.98 7.05
C GLU A 1063 36.92 -19.94 8.28
N GLU A 1064 38.25 -20.00 8.09
CA GLU A 1064 39.18 -19.74 9.20
C GLU A 1064 38.89 -18.33 9.76
N ALA A 1065 38.52 -18.26 11.04
CA ALA A 1065 38.30 -16.99 11.70
C ALA A 1065 39.58 -16.16 11.66
N SER A 1066 39.55 -15.09 10.88
CA SER A 1066 40.65 -14.14 10.78
C SER A 1066 40.66 -13.24 12.00
N THR A 1067 41.82 -13.09 12.65
CA THR A 1067 42.07 -11.98 13.58
C THR A 1067 42.37 -10.68 12.86
N SER A 1068 42.57 -10.70 11.53
CA SER A 1068 42.75 -9.51 10.71
C SER A 1068 41.43 -9.08 10.07
N VAL A 1069 41.01 -7.87 10.43
CA VAL A 1069 39.91 -7.13 9.81
C VAL A 1069 40.35 -6.74 8.40
N ALA A 1070 39.58 -7.08 7.37
CA ALA A 1070 39.86 -6.62 6.00
C ALA A 1070 39.75 -5.09 5.92
N THR A 1071 40.89 -4.43 5.73
CA THR A 1071 41.06 -2.98 5.71
C THR A 1071 40.79 -2.38 4.33
N THR A 1072 39.54 -1.97 4.10
CA THR A 1072 39.20 -0.90 3.15
C THR A 1072 38.19 0.09 3.73
N ARG A 1073 38.27 0.39 5.03
CA ARG A 1073 37.50 1.48 5.65
C ARG A 1073 38.37 2.74 5.73
N THR A 1074 37.87 3.84 5.15
CA THR A 1074 38.55 5.14 5.08
C THR A 1074 38.41 5.99 6.35
N SER A 1075 37.83 5.45 7.43
CA SER A 1075 37.69 6.10 8.73
C SER A 1075 37.92 5.11 9.87
N LEU A 1076 38.58 5.57 10.94
CA LEU A 1076 38.88 4.79 12.14
C LEU A 1076 37.58 4.44 12.90
N ASP A 1077 37.06 3.22 12.72
CA ASP A 1077 35.79 2.74 13.30
C ASP A 1077 36.01 2.21 14.73
N VAL A 1078 35.86 3.07 15.74
CA VAL A 1078 35.98 2.68 17.16
C VAL A 1078 34.70 1.99 17.62
N ARG A 1079 34.80 0.75 18.10
CA ARG A 1079 33.63 0.00 18.59
C ARG A 1079 33.73 -0.23 20.09
N ILE A 1080 32.60 -0.12 20.79
CA ILE A 1080 32.53 -0.18 22.25
C ILE A 1080 31.52 -1.26 22.69
N TYR A 1081 31.91 -2.07 23.68
CA TYR A 1081 31.04 -3.04 24.34
C TYR A 1081 31.44 -3.22 25.84
N PRO A 1082 30.50 -3.49 26.76
CA PRO A 1082 29.07 -3.29 26.60
C PRO A 1082 28.75 -1.79 26.48
N ASN A 1083 27.65 -1.45 25.83
CA ASN A 1083 27.14 -0.09 25.81
C ASN A 1083 25.61 -0.15 25.93
N PRO A 1084 25.04 0.22 27.09
CA PRO A 1084 25.66 0.89 28.24
C PRO A 1084 26.71 0.07 28.98
N ALA A 1085 27.70 0.76 29.54
CA ALA A 1085 28.81 0.17 30.27
C ALA A 1085 28.65 0.39 31.78
N SER A 1086 28.90 -0.64 32.58
CA SER A 1086 28.96 -0.53 34.05
C SER A 1086 30.35 -0.02 34.44
N ASP A 1087 31.19 -0.81 35.09
CA ASP A 1087 32.50 -0.35 35.58
C ASP A 1087 33.64 -0.59 34.59
N GLU A 1088 33.35 -1.27 33.48
CA GLU A 1088 34.34 -1.69 32.51
C GLU A 1088 33.85 -1.46 31.07
N LEU A 1089 34.79 -1.07 30.21
CA LEU A 1089 34.55 -0.79 28.80
C LEU A 1089 35.59 -1.53 27.94
N HIS A 1090 35.13 -2.31 26.96
CA HIS A 1090 36.00 -2.86 25.93
C HIS A 1090 35.92 -2.02 24.66
N ILE A 1091 37.09 -1.69 24.12
CA ILE A 1091 37.27 -0.91 22.91
C ILE A 1091 37.95 -1.79 21.88
N ASN A 1092 37.30 -1.93 20.74
CA ASN A 1092 37.86 -2.64 19.59
C ASN A 1092 38.23 -1.61 18.51
N LEU A 1093 39.51 -1.58 18.15
CA LEU A 1093 40.07 -0.72 17.12
C LEU A 1093 40.30 -1.56 15.85
N PRO A 1094 39.94 -1.08 14.65
CA PRO A 1094 40.06 -1.88 13.43
C PRO A 1094 41.52 -2.22 13.15
N GLY A 1095 41.77 -3.47 12.77
CA GLY A 1095 43.10 -4.07 12.65
C GLY A 1095 44.09 -3.36 11.71
N GLU A 1096 45.38 -3.55 12.01
CA GLU A 1096 46.59 -3.13 11.29
C GLU A 1096 46.93 -1.64 11.18
N THR A 1097 46.19 -0.70 11.77
CA THR A 1097 46.78 0.63 11.97
C THR A 1097 47.81 0.51 13.09
N PRO A 1098 49.12 0.70 12.86
CA PRO A 1098 50.07 0.79 13.95
C PRO A 1098 49.61 2.01 14.75
N ILE A 1099 49.04 1.78 15.92
CA ILE A 1099 48.83 2.83 16.90
C ILE A 1099 50.26 3.25 17.27
N HIS A 1100 50.75 4.31 16.62
CA HIS A 1100 52.11 4.79 16.83
C HIS A 1100 52.29 5.16 18.30
N ASP A 1101 53.55 5.10 18.78
CA ASP A 1101 53.92 5.59 20.11
C ASP A 1101 53.46 7.05 20.27
N GLY A 1102 52.32 7.26 20.95
CA GLY A 1102 51.75 8.59 21.17
C GLY A 1102 50.22 8.71 21.06
N ALA A 1103 49.49 7.70 20.57
CA ALA A 1103 48.04 7.79 20.49
C ALA A 1103 47.37 7.85 21.86
N MET A 1104 46.30 8.64 21.96
CA MET A 1104 45.57 8.89 23.20
C MET A 1104 44.09 8.60 23.01
N LEU A 1105 43.51 7.85 23.95
CA LEU A 1105 42.08 7.72 24.13
C LEU A 1105 41.60 8.82 25.08
N GLN A 1106 40.83 9.76 24.54
CA GLN A 1106 40.20 10.80 25.31
C GLN A 1106 38.76 10.39 25.64
N ILE A 1107 38.44 10.33 26.93
CA ILE A 1107 37.06 10.19 27.40
C ILE A 1107 36.60 11.57 27.85
N ALA A 1108 35.67 12.17 27.12
CA ALA A 1108 35.06 13.44 27.45
C ALA A 1108 33.56 13.27 27.69
N ASP A 1109 32.96 14.09 28.55
CA ASP A 1109 31.51 14.18 28.60
C ASP A 1109 30.97 15.04 27.45
N GLN A 1110 29.64 15.07 27.29
CA GLN A 1110 28.96 15.82 26.23
C GLN A 1110 29.18 17.34 26.26
N THR A 1111 29.70 17.90 27.36
CA THR A 1111 30.05 19.32 27.44
C THR A 1111 31.48 19.61 26.96
N GLY A 1112 32.21 18.56 26.55
CA GLY A 1112 33.60 18.62 26.14
C GLY A 1112 34.59 18.58 27.30
N ILE A 1113 34.13 18.32 28.54
CA ILE A 1113 35.03 18.16 29.68
C ILE A 1113 35.68 16.78 29.59
N VAL A 1114 37.00 16.75 29.53
CA VAL A 1114 37.79 15.52 29.49
C VAL A 1114 37.90 14.93 30.91
N HIS A 1115 37.38 13.72 31.09
CA HIS A 1115 37.43 12.97 32.36
C HIS A 1115 38.61 12.01 32.41
N ALA A 1116 39.03 11.46 31.27
CA ALA A 1116 40.21 10.61 31.18
C ALA A 1116 40.96 10.82 29.87
N LEU A 1117 42.27 10.65 29.95
CA LEU A 1117 43.19 10.60 28.82
C LEU A 1117 44.07 9.37 29.03
N VAL A 1118 43.84 8.34 28.24
CA VAL A 1118 44.50 7.05 28.38
C VAL A 1118 45.50 6.86 27.23
N PRO A 1119 46.81 6.74 27.52
CA PRO A 1119 47.79 6.38 26.50
C PRO A 1119 47.47 4.99 25.96
N VAL A 1120 47.39 4.88 24.64
CA VAL A 1120 46.87 3.67 24.00
C VAL A 1120 47.92 2.58 23.87
N GLY A 1121 49.23 2.89 23.98
CA GLY A 1121 50.31 1.89 23.93
C GLY A 1121 50.37 1.07 22.62
N TYR A 1122 51.38 0.21 22.48
CA TYR A 1122 51.41 -0.76 21.37
C TYR A 1122 50.57 -2.00 21.73
N HIS A 1123 49.43 -2.14 21.07
CA HIS A 1123 48.50 -3.27 21.22
C HIS A 1123 48.43 -4.05 19.90
N PRO A 1124 49.09 -5.22 19.79
CA PRO A 1124 49.18 -5.99 18.53
C PRO A 1124 47.83 -6.45 17.98
N ASP A 1125 46.80 -6.48 18.82
CA ASP A 1125 45.46 -6.99 18.52
C ASP A 1125 44.39 -5.88 18.41
N GLY A 1126 44.75 -4.61 18.60
CA GLY A 1126 43.82 -3.47 18.51
C GLY A 1126 42.79 -3.38 19.65
N ARG A 1127 43.00 -4.08 20.77
CA ARG A 1127 42.02 -4.18 21.86
C ARG A 1127 42.47 -3.46 23.12
N LEU A 1128 41.55 -2.67 23.70
CA LEU A 1128 41.73 -2.05 25.02
C LEU A 1128 40.56 -2.38 25.95
N GLN A 1129 40.91 -2.66 27.20
CA GLN A 1129 39.98 -2.74 28.33
C GLN A 1129 40.22 -1.51 29.21
N LEU A 1130 39.19 -0.74 29.48
CA LEU A 1130 39.25 0.45 30.32
C LEU A 1130 38.37 0.27 31.56
N ASP A 1131 38.97 0.44 32.74
CA ASP A 1131 38.25 0.66 33.98
C ASP A 1131 37.66 2.08 33.97
N ILE A 1132 36.34 2.13 33.95
CA ILE A 1132 35.55 3.36 33.95
C ILE A 1132 34.77 3.55 35.25
N SER A 1133 35.06 2.78 36.31
CA SER A 1133 34.39 2.85 37.62
C SER A 1133 34.44 4.25 38.26
N ARG A 1134 35.40 5.08 37.86
CA ARG A 1134 35.58 6.46 38.36
C ARG A 1134 34.81 7.50 37.56
N LEU A 1135 34.28 7.14 36.39
CA LEU A 1135 33.42 8.03 35.62
C LEU A 1135 32.08 8.16 36.33
N PRO A 1136 31.54 9.38 36.50
CA PRO A 1136 30.20 9.56 36.99
C PRO A 1136 29.17 8.72 36.19
N SER A 1137 28.43 7.90 36.93
CA SER A 1137 27.27 7.12 36.47
C SER A 1137 26.16 7.97 35.89
N GLN A 1138 25.31 7.34 35.07
CA GLN A 1138 24.22 7.95 34.32
C GLN A 1138 24.66 9.15 33.45
N ARG A 1139 25.82 9.02 32.79
CA ARG A 1139 26.34 10.04 31.87
C ARG A 1139 26.89 9.44 30.60
N VAL A 1140 26.72 10.19 29.52
CA VAL A 1140 27.28 9.84 28.20
C VAL A 1140 28.68 10.41 28.09
N TYR A 1141 29.58 9.56 27.62
CA TYR A 1141 30.94 9.93 27.30
C TYR A 1141 31.23 9.72 25.82
N VAL A 1142 31.95 10.66 25.23
CA VAL A 1142 32.60 10.54 23.94
C VAL A 1142 33.97 9.95 24.18
N LEU A 1143 34.21 8.77 23.62
CA LEU A 1143 35.53 8.17 23.53
C LEU A 1143 36.12 8.54 22.17
N THR A 1144 37.16 9.36 22.18
CA THR A 1144 37.86 9.80 20.97
C THR A 1144 39.25 9.20 20.95
N LEU A 1145 39.56 8.42 19.92
CA LEU A 1145 40.91 7.98 19.63
C LEU A 1145 41.60 9.05 18.77
N ILE A 1146 42.68 9.63 19.30
CA ILE A 1146 43.47 10.67 18.65
C ILE A 1146 44.78 10.03 18.16
N ASN A 1147 44.97 9.99 16.83
CA ASN A 1147 46.20 9.59 16.15
C ASN A 1147 46.65 10.71 15.17
N ASP A 1148 47.93 10.73 14.77
CA ASP A 1148 48.59 11.84 14.05
C ASP A 1148 47.93 12.22 12.70
N GLN A 1149 47.10 11.36 12.10
CA GLN A 1149 46.37 11.64 10.85
C GLN A 1149 44.91 11.16 10.79
N ASP A 1150 44.40 10.44 11.79
CA ASP A 1150 43.04 9.88 11.78
C ASP A 1150 42.36 10.03 13.15
N VAL A 1151 41.06 10.35 13.15
CA VAL A 1151 40.22 10.43 14.36
C VAL A 1151 39.07 9.45 14.24
N GLY A 1152 38.95 8.57 15.23
CA GLY A 1152 37.78 7.71 15.42
C GLY A 1152 37.11 8.05 16.75
N SER A 1153 35.78 8.11 16.77
CA SER A 1153 35.04 8.33 18.00
C SER A 1153 33.87 7.39 18.14
N ALA A 1154 33.57 7.04 19.38
CA ALA A 1154 32.42 6.27 19.76
C ALA A 1154 31.80 6.83 21.04
N LEU A 1155 30.48 6.72 21.14
CA LEU A 1155 29.73 7.15 22.30
C LEU A 1155 29.43 5.94 23.18
N PHE A 1156 29.54 6.12 24.50
CA PHE A 1156 29.05 5.13 25.45
C PHE A 1156 28.34 5.79 26.63
N LEU A 1157 27.35 5.07 27.17
CA LEU A 1157 26.64 5.46 28.38
C LEU A 1157 27.27 4.73 29.58
N LYS A 1158 27.75 5.46 30.59
CA LYS A 1158 28.12 4.88 31.90
C LYS A 1158 26.84 4.72 32.72
N GLN A 1159 26.51 3.50 33.11
CA GLN A 1159 25.43 3.22 34.07
C GLN A 1159 25.81 3.61 35.49
#